data_AF-A0A2V8NBG4-F1
#
_entry.id   AF-A0A2V8NBG4-F1
#
_cell.length_a   1.000
_cell.length_b   1.000
_cell.length_c   1.000
_cell.angle_alpha   90.00
_cell.angle_beta   90.00
_cell.angle_gamma   90.00
#
_symmetry.space_group_name_H-M   'P 1'
#
loop_
_entity.id
_entity.type
_entity.pdbx_description
1 polymer ?
#
loop_
_entity_poly.entity_id
_entity_poly.type
_entity_poly.pdbx_seq_one_letter_code
_entity_poly.pdbx_strand_id
1 'polypeptide(L)'
;MLFLPLPLSPFSHFTSSCYHSALPAFDQTIEPLVSGLPDAEGARLFFERLQIEHLSAAKKLARDAGLLSDALALAAWSPLLSTTLAQNPDYIAWLARERVQTRVRTREELTESLARFALVNSQLEAQVLLSRFRRRELLRIYLHDIRSTSTLVEITEELSNLADAILEHALNLARQDLDNRYGQPECMDEKGRTATASFSIIALGKLGSLELNYASDIDLLFLYSDEGKTSGAGERGAVTNREYFNKLAETVARIVGGQSGEGAAYRVDLRLRPFGRDGALATSLEEAVCYYRETAQAWELQSLIRSRAAAGRSSLYARFAGRVRNSIYARDVTVTHALSNVRLAKQKIDRQHAHDAGGFNVKLGRGGIREIEFIAQALQLAFGGLDPWLRAPHTLISLGRLADRQLIRERERTELTDAYIFLRKLEHRLQMEHGLQTHSVPDDEQQRTIVARRMDFAGTNALQKFNRALQRHTASVCAAFDRVFKESEEVAGVDIDAASGNPTRAQTESTADAETSITLGVAAKLAPHIVERETGTPFMKIDELAAHLREQASRSLNAHRAMTLLSRIASSLEKGTETKLLTPAHLDALVSLCGASEYLGEMVASNPMLIYALPLEGEKISECSYRELLLEAVELKQNNGFGAEIGALRRSWASLLFETGALDISGAISMYEANARQTTLAAASLDAGCLIASRELARRYGEDKDRAHVAILGLGRLGGRGMDYGSDLDIVLVYDDSAPSPVSHLAHAESYARFSESLVAALSSITRDGYLYRVDLRLRPDGRNGATCLGASAFIDYLRMRAVEWEWLAYVKLRAAAGRIEFGKRVERSSTGRAGCSMSISQRATCNCATVCPTRTTTGPRAACLTGSTKQARLKRKITRR
;
A
#
# COMPACT_ATOMS: atom_id res chain seq x y z
N MET A 1 29.90 -19.16 -4.98
CA MET A 1 30.72 -20.15 -5.73
C MET A 1 30.03 -20.43 -7.05
N LEU A 2 30.81 -20.47 -8.13
CA LEU A 2 30.52 -20.88 -9.52
C LEU A 2 29.07 -21.21 -9.93
N PHE A 3 28.56 -20.42 -10.88
CA PHE A 3 27.45 -20.78 -11.77
C PHE A 3 27.84 -21.91 -12.73
N LEU A 4 26.91 -22.82 -13.02
CA LEU A 4 26.85 -23.63 -14.24
C LEU A 4 25.37 -23.80 -14.65
N PRO A 5 25.01 -23.60 -15.93
CA PRO A 5 23.62 -23.69 -16.38
C PRO A 5 23.21 -25.13 -16.74
N LEU A 6 21.91 -25.42 -16.68
CA LEU A 6 21.31 -26.62 -17.28
C LEU A 6 20.29 -26.21 -18.36
N PRO A 7 20.07 -27.05 -19.39
CA PRO A 7 19.74 -26.54 -20.72
C PRO A 7 18.24 -26.53 -21.04
N LEU A 8 17.86 -25.63 -21.94
CA LEU A 8 16.63 -25.72 -22.71
C LEU A 8 16.67 -26.98 -23.61
N SER A 9 15.58 -27.75 -23.63
CA SER A 9 15.35 -28.81 -24.64
C SER A 9 14.01 -28.57 -25.35
N PRO A 10 13.90 -28.87 -26.65
CA PRO A 10 12.75 -28.48 -27.47
C PRO A 10 11.67 -29.56 -27.48
N PHE A 11 10.40 -29.14 -27.34
CA PHE A 11 9.24 -29.97 -27.67
C PHE A 11 8.57 -29.47 -28.94
N SER A 12 9.15 -29.83 -30.08
CA SER A 12 8.42 -29.91 -31.35
C SER A 12 7.87 -31.34 -31.53
N HIS A 13 6.70 -31.44 -32.17
CA HIS A 13 5.96 -32.68 -32.48
C HIS A 13 5.32 -33.44 -31.30
N PHE A 14 4.04 -33.13 -31.06
CA PHE A 14 3.04 -34.18 -30.88
C PHE A 14 1.93 -34.04 -31.93
N THR A 15 1.39 -35.18 -32.37
CA THR A 15 0.65 -35.30 -33.62
C THR A 15 -0.84 -34.94 -33.52
N SER A 16 -1.35 -34.33 -34.59
CA SER A 16 -2.79 -34.14 -34.82
C SER A 16 -3.53 -35.47 -34.88
N SER A 17 -4.57 -35.65 -34.05
CA SER A 17 -5.75 -36.47 -34.35
C SER A 17 -6.90 -36.15 -33.40
N CYS A 18 -8.13 -36.21 -33.91
CA CYS A 18 -9.40 -36.18 -33.15
C CYS A 18 -9.73 -34.91 -32.32
N TYR A 19 -10.07 -33.80 -32.99
CA TYR A 19 -11.25 -32.96 -32.66
C TYR A 19 -11.54 -31.91 -33.76
N HIS A 20 -11.77 -32.35 -35.01
CA HIS A 20 -12.17 -31.44 -36.09
C HIS A 20 -13.67 -31.08 -36.03
N SER A 21 -13.99 -29.93 -35.44
CA SER A 21 -15.22 -29.19 -35.74
C SER A 21 -14.97 -27.68 -35.85
N ALA A 22 -14.42 -27.29 -37.01
CA ALA A 22 -14.40 -25.94 -37.59
C ALA A 22 -14.31 -24.74 -36.62
N LEU A 23 -13.08 -24.44 -36.21
CA LEU A 23 -12.57 -23.06 -36.14
C LEU A 23 -11.40 -22.96 -37.14
N PRO A 24 -11.08 -21.77 -37.69
CA PRO A 24 -9.89 -21.61 -38.52
C PRO A 24 -8.65 -22.10 -37.77
N ALA A 25 -7.76 -22.80 -38.46
CA ALA A 25 -6.43 -23.09 -37.93
C ALA A 25 -5.74 -21.77 -37.58
N PHE A 26 -5.06 -21.76 -36.43
CA PHE A 26 -4.51 -20.56 -35.80
C PHE A 26 -3.66 -19.70 -36.74
N ASP A 27 -2.92 -20.33 -37.66
CA ASP A 27 -1.90 -19.70 -38.50
C ASP A 27 -2.39 -18.67 -39.53
N GLN A 28 -3.53 -18.88 -40.21
CA GLN A 28 -3.80 -18.10 -41.45
C GLN A 28 -4.51 -16.76 -41.25
N THR A 29 -5.31 -16.59 -40.18
CA THR A 29 -6.11 -15.37 -39.96
C THR A 29 -5.58 -14.51 -38.81
N ILE A 30 -4.86 -15.11 -37.86
CA ILE A 30 -4.44 -14.45 -36.62
C ILE A 30 -2.99 -13.96 -36.71
N GLU A 31 -2.09 -14.72 -37.33
CA GLU A 31 -0.67 -14.37 -37.43
C GLU A 31 -0.41 -12.98 -38.08
N PRO A 32 -1.14 -12.54 -39.13
CA PRO A 32 -1.03 -11.16 -39.63
C PRO A 32 -1.48 -10.09 -38.63
N LEU A 33 -2.40 -10.41 -37.72
CA LEU A 33 -2.89 -9.50 -36.68
C LEU A 33 -1.95 -9.43 -35.46
N VAL A 34 -1.18 -10.51 -35.21
CA VAL A 34 -0.36 -10.65 -34.00
C VAL A 34 1.11 -10.30 -34.21
N SER A 35 1.66 -10.55 -35.40
CA SER A 35 3.08 -10.28 -35.73
C SER A 35 3.50 -8.80 -35.59
N GLY A 36 2.56 -7.85 -35.69
CA GLY A 36 2.79 -6.41 -35.48
C GLY A 36 2.58 -5.92 -34.05
N LEU A 37 2.17 -6.77 -33.10
CA LEU A 37 1.87 -6.37 -31.72
C LEU A 37 3.15 -6.32 -30.87
N PRO A 38 3.20 -5.52 -29.79
CA PRO A 38 4.42 -5.34 -28.98
C PRO A 38 4.86 -6.63 -28.27
N ASP A 39 3.86 -7.40 -27.81
CA ASP A 39 3.97 -8.72 -27.20
C ASP A 39 3.08 -9.70 -27.98
N ALA A 40 3.66 -10.24 -29.05
CA ALA A 40 2.99 -11.20 -29.92
C ALA A 40 2.68 -12.52 -29.19
N GLU A 41 3.58 -12.97 -28.31
CA GLU A 41 3.45 -14.24 -27.59
C GLU A 41 2.30 -14.20 -26.58
N GLY A 42 2.21 -13.14 -25.77
CA GLY A 42 1.10 -12.93 -24.84
C GLY A 42 -0.27 -12.86 -25.53
N ALA A 43 -0.34 -12.27 -26.74
CA ALA A 43 -1.56 -12.26 -27.55
C ALA A 43 -1.93 -13.64 -28.14
N ARG A 44 -0.94 -14.46 -28.53
CA ARG A 44 -1.18 -15.85 -28.96
C ARG A 44 -1.74 -16.69 -27.81
N LEU A 45 -1.03 -16.71 -26.69
CA LEU A 45 -1.39 -17.48 -25.48
C LEU A 45 -2.78 -17.10 -24.96
N PHE A 46 -3.15 -15.81 -25.01
CA PHE A 46 -4.50 -15.35 -24.69
C PHE A 46 -5.57 -16.02 -25.56
N PHE A 47 -5.38 -16.06 -26.88
CA PHE A 47 -6.39 -16.59 -27.80
C PHE A 47 -6.47 -18.12 -27.75
N GLU A 48 -5.33 -18.82 -27.65
CA GLU A 48 -5.27 -20.27 -27.44
C GLU A 48 -6.04 -20.66 -26.16
N ARG A 49 -5.76 -19.96 -25.05
CA ARG A 49 -6.47 -20.18 -23.78
C ARG A 49 -7.97 -19.94 -23.92
N LEU A 50 -8.39 -18.89 -24.63
CA LEU A 50 -9.81 -18.61 -24.86
C LEU A 50 -10.49 -19.69 -25.73
N GLN A 51 -9.78 -20.29 -26.70
CA GLN A 51 -10.30 -21.42 -27.47
C GLN A 51 -10.52 -22.68 -26.59
N ILE A 52 -9.63 -22.93 -25.63
CA ILE A 52 -9.69 -24.09 -24.72
C ILE A 52 -10.76 -23.88 -23.63
N GLU A 53 -10.70 -22.76 -22.90
CA GLU A 53 -11.54 -22.51 -21.72
C GLU A 53 -12.93 -21.97 -22.10
N HIS A 54 -13.04 -21.15 -23.15
CA HIS A 54 -14.25 -20.36 -23.48
C HIS A 54 -14.55 -20.31 -24.98
N LEU A 55 -14.71 -21.50 -25.59
CA LEU A 55 -14.93 -21.69 -27.04
C LEU A 55 -16.02 -20.80 -27.67
N SER A 56 -17.08 -20.44 -26.94
CA SER A 56 -18.13 -19.52 -27.41
C SER A 56 -17.63 -18.09 -27.60
N ALA A 57 -16.78 -17.61 -26.69
CA ALA A 57 -16.14 -16.29 -26.76
C ALA A 57 -15.10 -16.24 -27.88
N ALA A 58 -14.27 -17.29 -28.02
CA ALA A 58 -13.33 -17.42 -29.14
C ALA A 58 -14.06 -17.44 -30.50
N LYS A 59 -15.17 -18.18 -30.62
CA LYS A 59 -16.05 -18.15 -31.81
C LYS A 59 -16.67 -16.77 -32.07
N LYS A 60 -16.92 -15.96 -31.03
CA LYS A 60 -17.43 -14.60 -31.19
C LYS A 60 -16.35 -13.63 -31.69
N LEU A 61 -15.14 -13.70 -31.13
CA LEU A 61 -13.99 -12.93 -31.64
C LEU A 61 -13.71 -13.28 -33.12
N ALA A 62 -13.63 -14.57 -33.45
CA ALA A 62 -13.35 -15.04 -34.82
C ALA A 62 -14.40 -14.63 -35.88
N ARG A 63 -15.56 -14.10 -35.47
CA ARG A 63 -16.62 -13.60 -36.39
C ARG A 63 -16.56 -12.08 -36.61
N ASP A 64 -15.89 -11.31 -35.77
CA ASP A 64 -15.68 -9.86 -35.92
C ASP A 64 -14.17 -9.58 -35.88
N ALA A 65 -13.57 -9.42 -37.06
CA ALA A 65 -12.13 -9.18 -37.20
C ALA A 65 -11.66 -7.90 -36.48
N GLY A 66 -12.52 -6.89 -36.33
CA GLY A 66 -12.21 -5.68 -35.57
C GLY A 66 -12.16 -5.96 -34.08
N LEU A 67 -13.16 -6.66 -33.55
CA LEU A 67 -13.19 -7.07 -32.14
C LEU A 67 -12.05 -8.05 -31.79
N LEU A 68 -11.71 -8.96 -32.70
CA LEU A 68 -10.55 -9.84 -32.56
C LEU A 68 -9.25 -9.02 -32.47
N SER A 69 -9.04 -8.08 -33.40
CA SER A 69 -7.87 -7.20 -33.36
C SER A 69 -7.79 -6.38 -32.07
N ASP A 70 -8.91 -5.85 -31.59
CA ASP A 70 -8.97 -5.08 -30.34
C ASP A 70 -8.71 -5.94 -29.10
N ALA A 71 -9.23 -7.17 -29.05
CA ALA A 71 -8.97 -8.10 -27.96
C ALA A 71 -7.49 -8.56 -27.92
N LEU A 72 -6.90 -8.84 -29.09
CA LEU A 72 -5.47 -9.19 -29.21
C LEU A 72 -4.57 -8.00 -28.84
N ALA A 73 -4.95 -6.77 -29.21
CA ALA A 73 -4.24 -5.55 -28.80
C ALA A 73 -4.31 -5.36 -27.27
N LEU A 74 -5.48 -5.52 -26.65
CA LEU A 74 -5.59 -5.46 -25.18
C LEU A 74 -4.70 -6.51 -24.49
N ALA A 75 -4.59 -7.72 -25.04
CA ALA A 75 -3.72 -8.76 -24.51
C ALA A 75 -2.22 -8.42 -24.64
N ALA A 76 -1.76 -7.97 -25.82
CA ALA A 76 -0.35 -7.62 -26.04
C ALA A 76 0.12 -6.37 -25.26
N TRP A 77 -0.77 -5.41 -25.02
CA TRP A 77 -0.47 -4.23 -24.21
C TRP A 77 -0.67 -4.45 -22.70
N SER A 78 -1.30 -5.56 -22.28
CA SER A 78 -1.58 -5.85 -20.87
C SER A 78 -1.89 -7.34 -20.60
N PRO A 79 -0.95 -8.08 -19.98
CA PRO A 79 -1.21 -9.41 -19.40
C PRO A 79 -2.36 -9.41 -18.38
N LEU A 80 -2.55 -8.31 -17.64
CA LEU A 80 -3.71 -8.11 -16.75
C LEU A 80 -5.04 -8.14 -17.52
N LEU A 81 -5.15 -7.42 -18.64
CA LEU A 81 -6.39 -7.35 -19.41
C LEU A 81 -6.65 -8.63 -20.21
N SER A 82 -5.60 -9.29 -20.71
CA SER A 82 -5.65 -10.68 -21.20
C SER A 82 -6.31 -11.60 -20.16
N THR A 83 -5.77 -11.62 -18.94
CA THR A 83 -6.30 -12.43 -17.83
C THR A 83 -7.73 -12.03 -17.46
N THR A 84 -8.04 -10.73 -17.48
CA THR A 84 -9.37 -10.20 -17.18
C THR A 84 -10.42 -10.67 -18.19
N LEU A 85 -10.11 -10.60 -19.49
CA LEU A 85 -10.99 -11.04 -20.58
C LEU A 85 -11.17 -12.57 -20.59
N ALA A 86 -10.11 -13.32 -20.27
CA ALA A 86 -10.19 -14.78 -20.12
C ALA A 86 -11.10 -15.16 -18.93
N GLN A 87 -10.94 -14.54 -17.75
CA GLN A 87 -11.76 -14.82 -16.57
C GLN A 87 -13.21 -14.30 -16.67
N ASN A 88 -13.47 -13.30 -17.53
CA ASN A 88 -14.78 -12.66 -17.67
C ASN A 88 -15.18 -12.57 -19.16
N PRO A 89 -15.46 -13.70 -19.83
CA PRO A 89 -15.73 -13.73 -21.28
C PRO A 89 -16.94 -12.88 -21.69
N ASP A 90 -17.89 -12.60 -20.79
CA ASP A 90 -19.02 -11.69 -21.05
C ASP A 90 -18.57 -10.25 -21.35
N TYR A 91 -17.40 -9.83 -20.86
CA TYR A 91 -16.83 -8.53 -21.20
C TYR A 91 -16.51 -8.40 -22.69
N ILE A 92 -16.24 -9.50 -23.41
CA ILE A 92 -16.08 -9.48 -24.88
C ILE A 92 -17.41 -9.10 -25.55
N ALA A 93 -18.54 -9.61 -25.04
CA ALA A 93 -19.86 -9.29 -25.57
C ALA A 93 -20.33 -7.86 -25.25
N TRP A 94 -19.84 -7.28 -24.15
CA TRP A 94 -20.01 -5.88 -23.83
C TRP A 94 -19.09 -4.99 -24.69
N LEU A 95 -17.78 -5.26 -24.73
CA LEU A 95 -16.78 -4.49 -25.47
C LEU A 95 -17.11 -4.41 -26.97
N ALA A 96 -17.66 -5.48 -27.55
CA ALA A 96 -18.17 -5.49 -28.93
C ALA A 96 -19.13 -4.34 -29.27
N ARG A 97 -19.94 -3.90 -28.29
CA ARG A 97 -20.91 -2.81 -28.45
C ARG A 97 -20.27 -1.45 -28.13
N GLU A 98 -19.50 -1.38 -27.05
CA GLU A 98 -19.00 -0.10 -26.53
C GLU A 98 -17.71 0.40 -27.20
N ARG A 99 -16.91 -0.47 -27.83
CA ARG A 99 -15.58 -0.12 -28.40
C ARG A 99 -15.62 0.97 -29.46
N VAL A 100 -16.72 1.06 -30.21
CA VAL A 100 -16.88 1.97 -31.37
C VAL A 100 -17.05 3.43 -30.94
N GLN A 101 -17.50 3.68 -29.71
CA GLN A 101 -17.71 5.03 -29.18
C GLN A 101 -16.39 5.58 -28.61
N THR A 102 -15.69 6.40 -29.39
CA THR A 102 -14.37 6.99 -29.03
C THR A 102 -14.44 8.30 -28.24
N ARG A 103 -15.63 8.86 -28.03
CA ARG A 103 -15.80 10.08 -27.22
C ARG A 103 -15.65 9.76 -25.73
N VAL A 104 -15.05 10.68 -24.98
CA VAL A 104 -15.07 10.69 -23.51
C VAL A 104 -16.50 10.56 -23.01
N ARG A 105 -16.76 9.59 -22.13
CA ARG A 105 -18.03 9.52 -21.41
C ARG A 105 -18.05 10.52 -20.28
N THR A 106 -19.17 11.23 -20.17
CA THR A 106 -19.42 12.11 -19.04
C THR A 106 -19.65 11.28 -17.77
N ARG A 107 -19.51 11.93 -16.61
CA ARG A 107 -19.85 11.35 -15.31
C ARG A 107 -21.30 10.85 -15.28
N GLU A 108 -22.22 11.57 -15.91
CA GLU A 108 -23.65 11.24 -15.98
C GLU A 108 -23.88 9.94 -16.77
N GLU A 109 -23.22 9.78 -17.93
CA GLU A 109 -23.30 8.58 -18.77
C GLU A 109 -22.69 7.35 -18.09
N LEU A 110 -21.57 7.55 -17.37
CA LEU A 110 -20.97 6.48 -16.57
C LEU A 110 -21.82 6.12 -15.35
N THR A 111 -22.50 7.09 -14.73
CA THR A 111 -23.47 6.85 -13.64
C THR A 111 -24.68 6.07 -14.14
N GLU A 112 -25.20 6.39 -15.32
CA GLU A 112 -26.30 5.67 -15.97
C GLU A 112 -25.88 4.25 -16.41
N SER A 113 -24.67 4.10 -16.97
CA SER A 113 -24.05 2.80 -17.28
C SER A 113 -23.89 1.92 -16.03
N LEU A 114 -23.46 2.53 -14.91
CA LEU A 114 -23.33 1.86 -13.62
C LEU A 114 -24.68 1.47 -13.03
N ALA A 115 -25.70 2.33 -13.10
CA ALA A 115 -27.06 2.00 -12.66
C ALA A 115 -27.65 0.81 -13.45
N ARG A 116 -27.49 0.79 -14.78
CA ARG A 116 -27.86 -0.37 -15.62
C ARG A 116 -27.07 -1.63 -15.26
N PHE A 117 -25.77 -1.51 -15.03
CA PHE A 117 -24.94 -2.65 -14.62
C PHE A 117 -25.36 -3.20 -13.26
N ALA A 118 -25.64 -2.32 -12.29
CA ALA A 118 -26.09 -2.66 -10.95
C ALA A 118 -27.44 -3.38 -10.96
N LEU A 119 -28.40 -2.93 -11.78
CA LEU A 119 -29.71 -3.57 -11.92
C LEU A 119 -29.62 -5.02 -12.41
N VAL A 120 -28.70 -5.31 -13.34
CA VAL A 120 -28.47 -6.66 -13.89
C VAL A 120 -27.60 -7.54 -12.96
N ASN A 121 -26.93 -6.92 -11.97
CA ASN A 121 -26.01 -7.60 -11.05
C ASN A 121 -26.39 -7.34 -9.57
N SER A 122 -27.68 -7.18 -9.28
CA SER A 122 -28.20 -6.79 -7.96
C SER A 122 -27.94 -7.83 -6.86
N GLN A 123 -27.60 -9.07 -7.25
CA GLN A 123 -27.14 -10.14 -6.37
C GLN A 123 -25.69 -9.99 -5.88
N LEU A 124 -24.91 -9.07 -6.45
CA LEU A 124 -23.52 -8.83 -6.05
C LEU A 124 -23.45 -7.84 -4.89
N GLU A 125 -22.55 -8.08 -3.94
CA GLU A 125 -22.18 -7.07 -2.95
C GLU A 125 -21.65 -5.80 -3.62
N ALA A 126 -21.95 -4.63 -3.05
CA ALA A 126 -21.60 -3.33 -3.63
C ALA A 126 -20.09 -3.19 -3.98
N GLN A 127 -19.19 -3.73 -3.14
CA GLN A 127 -17.74 -3.73 -3.39
C GLN A 127 -17.37 -4.52 -4.67
N VAL A 128 -17.94 -5.72 -4.81
CA VAL A 128 -17.75 -6.64 -5.95
C VAL A 128 -18.30 -6.00 -7.23
N LEU A 129 -19.50 -5.44 -7.14
CA LEU A 129 -20.21 -4.75 -8.22
C LEU A 129 -19.40 -3.57 -8.78
N LEU A 130 -18.93 -2.67 -7.91
CA LEU A 130 -18.13 -1.50 -8.32
C LEU A 130 -16.77 -1.92 -8.90
N SER A 131 -16.13 -2.92 -8.32
CA SER A 131 -14.85 -3.45 -8.82
C SER A 131 -14.98 -4.05 -10.22
N ARG A 132 -16.04 -4.84 -10.47
CA ARG A 132 -16.35 -5.39 -11.80
C ARG A 132 -16.69 -4.30 -12.80
N PHE A 133 -17.56 -3.35 -12.44
CA PHE A 133 -17.91 -2.22 -13.32
C PHE A 133 -16.67 -1.42 -13.74
N ARG A 134 -15.83 -1.04 -12.78
CA ARG A 134 -14.58 -0.33 -13.04
C ARG A 134 -13.69 -1.13 -14.00
N ARG A 135 -13.40 -2.38 -13.66
CA ARG A 135 -12.51 -3.26 -14.45
C ARG A 135 -13.01 -3.44 -15.89
N ARG A 136 -14.34 -3.48 -16.07
CA ARG A 136 -14.99 -3.49 -17.39
C ARG A 136 -14.79 -2.19 -18.16
N GLU A 137 -15.03 -1.02 -17.57
CA GLU A 137 -14.81 0.27 -18.26
C GLU A 137 -13.31 0.51 -18.54
N LEU A 138 -12.38 0.07 -17.67
CA LEU A 138 -10.93 0.16 -17.93
C LEU A 138 -10.49 -0.58 -19.21
N LEU A 139 -11.14 -1.70 -19.59
CA LEU A 139 -10.85 -2.38 -20.86
C LEU A 139 -11.12 -1.46 -22.05
N ARG A 140 -12.22 -0.71 -22.03
CA ARG A 140 -12.59 0.23 -23.10
C ARG A 140 -11.68 1.46 -23.12
N ILE A 141 -11.46 2.08 -21.95
CA ILE A 141 -10.62 3.28 -21.84
C ILE A 141 -9.18 2.96 -22.28
N TYR A 142 -8.62 1.82 -21.83
CA TYR A 142 -7.27 1.41 -22.25
C TYR A 142 -7.22 1.01 -23.72
N LEU A 143 -8.30 0.45 -24.30
CA LEU A 143 -8.37 0.23 -25.75
C LEU A 143 -8.23 1.54 -26.53
N HIS A 144 -8.92 2.60 -26.10
CA HIS A 144 -8.85 3.92 -26.73
C HIS A 144 -7.47 4.60 -26.54
N ASP A 145 -6.83 4.39 -25.38
CA ASP A 145 -5.44 4.82 -25.10
C ASP A 145 -4.41 4.12 -25.99
N ILE A 146 -4.48 2.78 -26.14
CA ILE A 146 -3.53 2.02 -26.98
C ILE A 146 -3.79 2.20 -28.48
N ARG A 147 -5.05 2.40 -28.90
CA ARG A 147 -5.38 2.74 -30.30
C ARG A 147 -5.12 4.22 -30.64
N SER A 148 -4.76 5.05 -29.65
CA SER A 148 -4.62 6.51 -29.79
C SER A 148 -5.84 7.20 -30.43
N THR A 149 -7.05 6.68 -30.17
CA THR A 149 -8.31 7.29 -30.62
C THR A 149 -8.76 8.44 -29.71
N SER A 150 -8.11 8.60 -28.57
CA SER A 150 -8.34 9.66 -27.58
C SER A 150 -6.99 10.20 -27.12
N THR A 151 -6.94 11.50 -26.84
CA THR A 151 -5.76 12.19 -26.29
C THR A 151 -5.53 11.81 -24.82
N LEU A 152 -4.34 12.14 -24.28
CA LEU A 152 -4.06 11.89 -22.86
C LEU A 152 -5.08 12.59 -21.94
N VAL A 153 -5.46 13.82 -22.25
CA VAL A 153 -6.40 14.62 -21.44
C VAL A 153 -7.76 13.92 -21.40
N GLU A 154 -8.27 13.50 -22.56
CA GLU A 154 -9.53 12.75 -22.68
C GLU A 154 -9.49 11.44 -21.88
N ILE A 155 -8.39 10.68 -21.95
CA ILE A 155 -8.22 9.45 -21.18
C ILE A 155 -8.21 9.72 -19.67
N THR A 156 -7.48 10.72 -19.18
CA THR A 156 -7.39 10.99 -17.74
C THR A 156 -8.65 11.65 -17.19
N GLU A 157 -9.36 12.43 -18.01
CA GLU A 157 -10.70 12.93 -17.71
C GLU A 157 -11.69 11.77 -17.59
N GLU A 158 -11.71 10.84 -18.54
CA GLU A 158 -12.64 9.70 -18.48
C GLU A 158 -12.36 8.76 -17.29
N LEU A 159 -11.08 8.52 -16.97
CA LEU A 159 -10.69 7.78 -15.75
C LEU A 159 -11.17 8.49 -14.47
N SER A 160 -11.22 9.83 -14.48
CA SER A 160 -11.71 10.64 -13.37
C SER A 160 -13.23 10.64 -13.29
N ASN A 161 -13.94 10.75 -14.42
CA ASN A 161 -15.39 10.64 -14.52
C ASN A 161 -15.88 9.25 -14.05
N LEU A 162 -15.10 8.19 -14.32
CA LEU A 162 -15.36 6.83 -13.83
C LEU A 162 -15.24 6.74 -12.30
N ALA A 163 -14.21 7.36 -11.72
CA ALA A 163 -14.05 7.41 -10.27
C ALA A 163 -15.19 8.20 -9.61
N ASP A 164 -15.58 9.34 -10.18
CA ASP A 164 -16.68 10.17 -9.70
C ASP A 164 -18.04 9.45 -9.74
N ALA A 165 -18.33 8.72 -10.82
CA ALA A 165 -19.56 7.94 -10.95
C ALA A 165 -19.62 6.80 -9.90
N ILE A 166 -18.48 6.14 -9.65
CA ILE A 166 -18.34 5.11 -8.61
C ILE A 166 -18.50 5.71 -7.20
N LEU A 167 -17.90 6.89 -6.94
CA LEU A 167 -18.03 7.61 -5.67
C LEU A 167 -19.46 8.08 -5.41
N GLU A 168 -20.15 8.60 -6.43
CA GLU A 168 -21.54 9.03 -6.33
C GLU A 168 -22.48 7.84 -6.06
N HIS A 169 -22.28 6.72 -6.75
CA HIS A 169 -23.07 5.51 -6.49
C HIS A 169 -22.81 4.96 -5.09
N ALA A 170 -21.55 4.88 -4.65
CA ALA A 170 -21.20 4.46 -3.29
C ALA A 170 -21.78 5.40 -2.22
N LEU A 171 -21.77 6.72 -2.46
CA LEU A 171 -22.38 7.73 -1.58
C LEU A 171 -23.89 7.54 -1.46
N ASN A 172 -24.59 7.26 -2.56
CA ASN A 172 -26.03 7.06 -2.54
C ASN A 172 -26.44 5.76 -1.83
N LEU A 173 -25.70 4.66 -2.02
CA LEU A 173 -25.88 3.42 -1.24
C LEU A 173 -25.62 3.64 0.26
N ALA A 174 -24.52 4.33 0.60
CA ALA A 174 -24.14 4.62 1.99
C ALA A 174 -25.17 5.53 2.69
N ARG A 175 -25.70 6.53 1.98
CA ARG A 175 -26.74 7.43 2.47
C ARG A 175 -28.05 6.69 2.70
N GLN A 176 -28.48 5.85 1.76
CA GLN A 176 -29.72 5.07 1.90
C GLN A 176 -29.68 4.16 3.14
N ASP A 177 -28.56 3.46 3.37
CA ASP A 177 -28.38 2.61 4.56
C ASP A 177 -28.43 3.43 5.88
N LEU A 178 -27.81 4.60 5.91
CA LEU A 178 -27.78 5.44 7.13
C LEU A 178 -29.08 6.23 7.35
N ASP A 179 -29.76 6.68 6.30
CA ASP A 179 -31.07 7.33 6.40
C ASP A 179 -32.12 6.36 6.93
N ASN A 180 -32.14 5.10 6.46
CA ASN A 180 -33.00 4.04 6.98
C ASN A 180 -32.73 3.77 8.48
N ARG A 181 -31.47 3.86 8.91
CA ARG A 181 -31.07 3.59 10.30
C ARG A 181 -31.31 4.76 11.25
N TYR A 182 -31.08 6.01 10.84
CA TYR A 182 -31.01 7.15 11.76
C TYR A 182 -31.93 8.32 11.38
N GLY A 183 -32.61 8.25 10.24
CA GLY A 183 -33.25 9.39 9.59
C GLY A 183 -32.23 10.32 8.92
N GLN A 184 -32.72 11.24 8.08
CA GLN A 184 -31.87 12.23 7.40
C GLN A 184 -31.22 13.20 8.42
N PRO A 185 -29.98 13.68 8.17
CA PRO A 185 -29.30 14.68 8.98
C PRO A 185 -29.92 16.07 8.77
N GLU A 186 -30.31 16.75 9.84
CA GLU A 186 -31.00 18.05 9.80
C GLU A 186 -30.09 19.20 10.24
N CYS A 187 -30.32 20.38 9.67
CA CYS A 187 -29.77 21.66 10.09
C CYS A 187 -30.83 22.77 9.95
N MET A 188 -30.54 23.97 10.46
CA MET A 188 -31.37 25.16 10.26
C MET A 188 -30.84 25.97 9.09
N ASP A 189 -31.70 26.35 8.16
CA ASP A 189 -31.34 27.30 7.10
C ASP A 189 -31.27 28.75 7.60
N GLU A 190 -30.78 29.66 6.75
CA GLU A 190 -30.66 31.10 7.04
C GLU A 190 -31.99 31.78 7.41
N LYS A 191 -33.13 31.10 7.23
CA LYS A 191 -34.49 31.57 7.55
C LYS A 191 -35.09 30.85 8.76
N GLY A 192 -34.28 30.08 9.50
CA GLY A 192 -34.69 29.33 10.69
C GLY A 192 -35.59 28.12 10.40
N ARG A 193 -35.54 27.58 9.17
CA ARG A 193 -36.34 26.41 8.77
C ARG A 193 -35.47 25.16 8.78
N THR A 194 -36.05 24.03 9.18
CA THR A 194 -35.38 22.73 9.08
C THR A 194 -35.07 22.39 7.61
N ALA A 195 -33.83 22.03 7.34
CA ALA A 195 -33.31 21.61 6.05
C ALA A 195 -32.37 20.41 6.23
N THR A 196 -32.14 19.64 5.16
CA THR A 196 -31.19 18.52 5.20
C THR A 196 -29.75 19.03 5.15
N ALA A 197 -28.92 18.66 6.13
CA ALA A 197 -27.50 18.95 6.12
C ALA A 197 -26.82 18.27 4.92
N SER A 198 -25.97 19.01 4.20
CA SER A 198 -25.39 18.54 2.94
C SER A 198 -24.00 17.93 3.12
N PHE A 199 -23.61 17.02 2.24
CA PHE A 199 -22.33 16.32 2.25
C PHE A 199 -21.67 16.36 0.86
N SER A 200 -20.35 16.50 0.82
CA SER A 200 -19.54 16.52 -0.39
C SER A 200 -18.28 15.67 -0.21
N ILE A 201 -17.99 14.85 -1.22
CA ILE A 201 -16.69 14.19 -1.38
C ILE A 201 -15.84 15.11 -2.25
N ILE A 202 -14.75 15.60 -1.67
CA ILE A 202 -13.78 16.47 -2.34
C ILE A 202 -12.62 15.58 -2.78
N ALA A 203 -12.37 15.53 -4.08
CA ALA A 203 -11.18 14.89 -4.63
C ALA A 203 -10.00 15.85 -4.61
N LEU A 204 -8.83 15.32 -4.28
CA LEU A 204 -7.55 16.01 -4.27
C LEU A 204 -6.61 15.39 -5.33
N GLY A 205 -5.42 15.97 -5.49
CA GLY A 205 -4.33 15.37 -6.27
C GLY A 205 -4.72 15.08 -7.73
N LYS A 206 -4.40 13.87 -8.21
CA LYS A 206 -4.65 13.46 -9.60
C LYS A 206 -6.15 13.41 -9.94
N LEU A 207 -6.99 12.89 -9.05
CA LEU A 207 -8.45 12.88 -9.28
C LEU A 207 -9.02 14.30 -9.27
N GLY A 208 -8.50 15.14 -8.37
CA GLY A 208 -8.95 16.51 -8.17
C GLY A 208 -8.64 17.45 -9.33
N SER A 209 -7.65 17.16 -10.17
CA SER A 209 -7.33 17.91 -11.39
C SER A 209 -7.78 17.26 -12.71
N LEU A 210 -8.59 16.19 -12.65
CA LEU A 210 -9.01 15.37 -13.82
C LEU A 210 -7.84 14.68 -14.54
N GLU A 211 -6.77 14.39 -13.81
CA GLU A 211 -5.53 13.78 -14.30
C GLU A 211 -5.28 12.40 -13.64
N LEU A 212 -6.31 11.58 -13.47
CA LEU A 212 -6.20 10.24 -12.86
C LEU A 212 -5.52 9.23 -13.81
N ASN A 213 -4.73 8.29 -13.26
CA ASN A 213 -4.21 7.12 -14.01
C ASN A 213 -4.84 5.81 -13.53
N TYR A 214 -4.74 4.77 -14.36
CA TYR A 214 -5.24 3.41 -14.12
C TYR A 214 -4.93 2.80 -12.75
N ALA A 215 -3.74 2.97 -12.19
CA ALA A 215 -3.37 2.41 -10.88
C ALA A 215 -3.26 3.44 -9.75
N SER A 216 -3.66 4.70 -9.98
CA SER A 216 -3.60 5.74 -8.93
C SER A 216 -4.56 5.46 -7.78
N ASP A 217 -4.15 5.87 -6.58
CA ASP A 217 -5.05 5.99 -5.44
C ASP A 217 -5.97 7.20 -5.67
N ILE A 218 -7.10 7.23 -4.97
CA ILE A 218 -7.99 8.41 -4.94
C ILE A 218 -7.83 9.14 -3.61
N ASP A 219 -7.23 10.33 -3.68
CA ASP A 219 -7.06 11.23 -2.53
C ASP A 219 -8.39 11.93 -2.24
N LEU A 220 -9.02 11.66 -1.09
CA LEU A 220 -10.34 12.18 -0.74
C LEU A 220 -10.36 12.94 0.60
N LEU A 221 -11.20 13.98 0.65
CA LEU A 221 -11.60 14.72 1.84
C LEU A 221 -13.12 14.73 1.92
N PHE A 222 -13.68 14.46 3.10
CA PHE A 222 -15.13 14.45 3.33
C PHE A 222 -15.58 15.68 4.11
N LEU A 223 -16.53 16.41 3.54
CA LEU A 223 -17.03 17.68 4.08
C LEU A 223 -18.55 17.63 4.25
N TYR A 224 -19.05 18.06 5.41
CA TYR A 224 -20.48 18.32 5.62
C TYR A 224 -20.74 19.79 5.95
N SER A 225 -21.96 20.28 5.67
CA SER A 225 -22.24 21.71 5.78
C SER A 225 -22.34 22.21 7.22
N ASP A 226 -23.17 21.56 8.04
CA ASP A 226 -23.62 22.14 9.32
C ASP A 226 -23.76 21.08 10.43
N GLU A 227 -23.50 21.49 11.66
CA GLU A 227 -23.78 20.70 12.86
C GLU A 227 -25.29 20.57 13.12
N GLY A 228 -25.67 19.54 13.88
CA GLY A 228 -27.07 19.23 14.13
C GLY A 228 -27.27 17.79 14.56
N LYS A 229 -28.48 17.28 14.33
CA LYS A 229 -28.85 15.87 14.59
C LYS A 229 -29.64 15.32 13.42
N THR A 230 -29.66 14.01 13.29
CA THR A 230 -30.62 13.34 12.40
C THR A 230 -32.04 13.45 12.95
N SER A 231 -33.02 13.41 12.05
CA SER A 231 -34.46 13.41 12.37
C SER A 231 -34.90 12.27 13.31
N GLY A 232 -34.12 11.19 13.41
CA GLY A 232 -34.43 10.03 14.27
C GLY A 232 -35.59 9.17 13.76
N ALA A 233 -36.04 9.39 12.51
CA ALA A 233 -37.15 8.68 11.88
C ALA A 233 -36.78 7.27 11.35
N GLY A 234 -35.57 6.80 11.61
CA GLY A 234 -35.08 5.48 11.19
C GLY A 234 -35.28 4.38 12.24
N GLU A 235 -34.73 3.20 11.97
CA GLU A 235 -34.74 2.04 12.88
C GLU A 235 -34.06 2.30 14.24
N ARG A 236 -33.23 3.34 14.34
CA ARG A 236 -32.48 3.78 15.52
C ARG A 236 -32.76 5.26 15.76
N GLY A 237 -32.66 5.66 17.02
CA GLY A 237 -32.85 7.05 17.43
C GLY A 237 -31.84 8.03 16.83
N ALA A 238 -32.14 9.32 16.96
CA ALA A 238 -31.34 10.41 16.43
C ALA A 238 -29.87 10.38 16.92
N VAL A 239 -28.94 10.59 15.98
CA VAL A 239 -27.50 10.78 16.25
C VAL A 239 -27.07 12.19 15.86
N THR A 240 -25.86 12.60 16.22
CA THR A 240 -25.32 13.90 15.76
C THR A 240 -24.98 13.87 14.27
N ASN A 241 -25.04 15.01 13.59
CA ASN A 241 -24.61 15.13 12.19
C ASN A 241 -23.15 14.67 12.04
N ARG A 242 -22.28 15.09 12.96
CA ARG A 242 -20.87 14.64 13.02
C ARG A 242 -20.74 13.12 13.08
N GLU A 243 -21.52 12.44 13.92
CA GLU A 243 -21.52 10.98 13.98
C GLU A 243 -22.04 10.35 12.68
N TYR A 244 -23.18 10.81 12.17
CA TYR A 244 -23.78 10.33 10.92
C TYR A 244 -22.79 10.47 9.75
N PHE A 245 -22.18 11.64 9.56
CA PHE A 245 -21.28 11.90 8.44
C PHE A 245 -19.92 11.19 8.56
N ASN A 246 -19.43 10.92 9.78
CA ASN A 246 -18.27 10.04 9.95
C ASN A 246 -18.59 8.59 9.56
N LYS A 247 -19.76 8.05 9.97
CA LYS A 247 -20.22 6.72 9.51
C LYS A 247 -20.47 6.67 7.99
N LEU A 248 -20.93 7.77 7.39
CA LEU A 248 -21.13 7.90 5.94
C LEU A 248 -19.78 7.85 5.20
N ALA A 249 -18.81 8.65 5.63
CA ALA A 249 -17.45 8.65 5.10
C ALA A 249 -16.77 7.28 5.22
N GLU A 250 -16.84 6.65 6.40
CA GLU A 250 -16.36 5.28 6.64
C GLU A 250 -17.02 4.27 5.70
N THR A 251 -18.34 4.35 5.53
CA THR A 251 -19.11 3.44 4.68
C THR A 251 -18.76 3.62 3.21
N VAL A 252 -18.61 4.84 2.71
CA VAL A 252 -18.15 5.10 1.33
C VAL A 252 -16.72 4.59 1.12
N ALA A 253 -15.80 4.91 2.03
CA ALA A 253 -14.42 4.42 1.95
C ALA A 253 -14.35 2.88 1.97
N ARG A 254 -15.19 2.23 2.76
CA ARG A 254 -15.35 0.76 2.80
C ARG A 254 -15.97 0.20 1.52
N ILE A 255 -16.98 0.85 0.93
CA ILE A 255 -17.62 0.38 -0.32
C ILE A 255 -16.67 0.50 -1.53
N VAL A 256 -15.87 1.56 -1.60
CA VAL A 256 -14.95 1.80 -2.73
C VAL A 256 -13.59 1.11 -2.55
N GLY A 257 -13.06 1.13 -1.32
CA GLY A 257 -11.73 0.62 -0.96
C GLY A 257 -11.68 -0.78 -0.33
N GLY A 258 -12.84 -1.40 -0.07
CA GLY A 258 -12.91 -2.72 0.55
C GLY A 258 -12.42 -3.84 -0.37
N GLN A 259 -11.56 -4.71 0.15
CA GLN A 259 -11.03 -5.87 -0.57
C GLN A 259 -11.96 -7.08 -0.42
N SER A 260 -13.09 -7.06 -1.14
CA SER A 260 -13.91 -8.25 -1.37
C SER A 260 -13.25 -9.21 -2.39
N GLY A 261 -13.90 -10.31 -2.77
CA GLY A 261 -13.31 -11.35 -3.63
C GLY A 261 -12.71 -10.85 -4.96
N GLU A 262 -13.27 -9.77 -5.52
CA GLU A 262 -12.81 -9.09 -6.74
C GLU A 262 -11.74 -8.01 -6.51
N GLY A 263 -11.24 -7.84 -5.29
CA GLY A 263 -10.42 -6.69 -4.90
C GLY A 263 -11.25 -5.41 -4.67
N ALA A 264 -10.57 -4.29 -4.50
CA ALA A 264 -11.18 -2.97 -4.34
C ALA A 264 -11.37 -2.27 -5.69
N ALA A 265 -12.37 -1.38 -5.79
CA ALA A 265 -12.55 -0.56 -6.99
C ALA A 265 -11.42 0.45 -7.11
N TYR A 266 -11.18 1.23 -6.06
CA TYR A 266 -10.01 2.11 -5.93
C TYR A 266 -9.40 1.97 -4.54
N ARG A 267 -8.09 2.13 -4.44
CA ARG A 267 -7.44 2.41 -3.16
C ARG A 267 -7.76 3.85 -2.76
N VAL A 268 -8.29 4.03 -1.56
CA VAL A 268 -8.70 5.33 -1.04
C VAL A 268 -7.63 5.86 -0.10
N ASP A 269 -7.12 7.06 -0.34
CA ASP A 269 -6.23 7.77 0.57
C ASP A 269 -6.97 8.93 1.25
N LEU A 270 -6.94 8.91 2.59
CA LEU A 270 -7.58 9.89 3.47
C LEU A 270 -6.56 10.67 4.32
N ARG A 271 -5.26 10.57 4.01
CA ARG A 271 -4.17 11.20 4.78
C ARG A 271 -4.08 12.72 4.62
N LEU A 272 -4.68 13.27 3.56
CA LEU A 272 -4.67 14.71 3.24
C LEU A 272 -5.82 15.50 3.90
N ARG A 273 -6.65 14.85 4.71
CA ARG A 273 -7.72 15.51 5.48
C ARG A 273 -7.14 16.33 6.66
N PRO A 274 -7.87 17.30 7.22
CA PRO A 274 -7.45 18.06 8.39
C PRO A 274 -6.95 17.17 9.53
N PHE A 275 -5.82 17.52 10.15
CA PHE A 275 -5.13 16.73 11.17
C PHE A 275 -4.67 15.32 10.73
N GLY A 276 -4.61 15.06 9.42
CA GLY A 276 -4.04 13.85 8.84
C GLY A 276 -4.71 12.58 9.35
N ARG A 277 -3.93 11.64 9.91
CA ARG A 277 -4.44 10.36 10.42
C ARG A 277 -5.29 10.50 11.68
N ASP A 278 -5.05 11.54 12.48
CA ASP A 278 -5.66 11.73 13.80
C ASP A 278 -6.97 12.54 13.74
N GLY A 279 -7.24 13.19 12.61
CA GLY A 279 -8.47 13.92 12.36
C GLY A 279 -9.69 13.02 12.11
N ALA A 280 -10.88 13.56 12.32
CA ALA A 280 -12.15 12.92 11.93
C ALA A 280 -12.14 12.55 10.43
N LEU A 281 -12.92 11.54 10.03
CA LEU A 281 -13.05 11.17 8.62
C LEU A 281 -13.82 12.23 7.85
N ALA A 282 -14.88 12.77 8.45
CA ALA A 282 -15.67 13.88 7.93
C ALA A 282 -15.58 15.10 8.86
N THR A 283 -15.36 16.27 8.28
CA THR A 283 -15.20 17.55 8.98
C THR A 283 -16.33 18.52 8.58
N SER A 284 -16.76 19.40 9.47
CA SER A 284 -17.75 20.43 9.13
C SER A 284 -17.12 21.52 8.25
N LEU A 285 -17.95 22.30 7.53
CA LEU A 285 -17.49 23.42 6.71
C LEU A 285 -16.69 24.44 7.53
N GLU A 286 -17.17 24.78 8.73
CA GLU A 286 -16.54 25.78 9.60
C GLU A 286 -15.19 25.29 10.13
N GLU A 287 -15.12 24.05 10.65
CA GLU A 287 -13.86 23.46 11.13
C GLU A 287 -12.82 23.34 10.01
N ALA A 288 -13.22 22.90 8.82
CA ALA A 288 -12.30 22.77 7.68
C ALA A 288 -11.77 24.14 7.23
N VAL A 289 -12.63 25.16 7.16
CA VAL A 289 -12.21 26.52 6.81
C VAL A 289 -11.28 27.11 7.87
N CYS A 290 -11.55 26.90 9.16
CA CYS A 290 -10.67 27.31 10.26
C CYS A 290 -9.29 26.65 10.12
N TYR A 291 -9.24 25.32 10.02
CA TYR A 291 -8.00 24.56 9.87
C TYR A 291 -7.13 25.05 8.71
N TYR A 292 -7.70 25.19 7.51
CA TYR A 292 -6.94 25.63 6.32
C TYR A 292 -6.59 27.13 6.33
N ARG A 293 -7.12 27.94 7.25
CA ARG A 293 -6.72 29.34 7.41
C ARG A 293 -5.64 29.52 8.47
N GLU A 294 -5.70 28.75 9.55
CA GLU A 294 -4.97 29.03 10.79
C GLU A 294 -3.93 27.97 11.14
N THR A 295 -4.04 26.74 10.63
CA THR A 295 -3.21 25.59 11.07
C THR A 295 -2.48 24.88 9.92
N ALA A 296 -3.08 24.81 8.73
CA ALA A 296 -2.57 23.99 7.63
C ALA A 296 -1.20 24.45 7.12
N GLN A 297 -0.32 23.47 6.86
CA GLN A 297 1.01 23.71 6.32
C GLN A 297 0.97 24.06 4.82
N ALA A 298 2.02 24.72 4.32
CA ALA A 298 2.09 25.17 2.93
C ALA A 298 1.86 24.05 1.90
N TRP A 299 2.30 22.82 2.17
CA TRP A 299 2.07 21.67 1.29
C TRP A 299 0.62 21.16 1.31
N GLU A 300 -0.10 21.34 2.43
CA GLU A 300 -1.54 21.03 2.52
C GLU A 300 -2.34 22.02 1.68
N LEU A 301 -2.00 23.32 1.77
CA LEU A 301 -2.57 24.37 0.92
C LEU A 301 -2.24 24.16 -0.57
N GLN A 302 -1.01 23.76 -0.90
CA GLN A 302 -0.62 23.37 -2.26
C GLN A 302 -1.46 22.19 -2.79
N SER A 303 -1.85 21.24 -1.93
CA SER A 303 -2.71 20.12 -2.34
C SER A 303 -4.10 20.59 -2.81
N LEU A 304 -4.63 21.68 -2.21
CA LEU A 304 -5.94 22.24 -2.56
C LEU A 304 -5.97 22.95 -3.92
N ILE A 305 -4.83 23.26 -4.54
CA ILE A 305 -4.74 23.73 -5.94
C ILE A 305 -5.43 22.72 -6.88
N ARG A 306 -5.25 21.43 -6.60
CA ARG A 306 -5.83 20.31 -7.34
C ARG A 306 -7.01 19.71 -6.57
N SER A 307 -7.93 20.57 -6.10
CA SER A 307 -9.17 20.13 -5.45
C SER A 307 -10.40 20.37 -6.33
N ARG A 308 -11.42 19.50 -6.20
CA ARG A 308 -12.77 19.71 -6.73
C ARG A 308 -13.79 18.83 -6.00
N ALA A 309 -15.08 19.12 -6.15
CA ALA A 309 -16.12 18.14 -5.83
C ALA A 309 -16.08 16.96 -6.82
N ALA A 310 -16.09 15.73 -6.30
CA ALA A 310 -16.20 14.50 -7.08
C ALA A 310 -17.59 13.85 -6.95
N ALA A 311 -18.18 13.91 -5.76
CA ALA A 311 -19.51 13.36 -5.47
C ALA A 311 -20.21 14.15 -4.35
N GLY A 312 -21.54 14.04 -4.30
CA GLY A 312 -22.38 14.81 -3.39
C GLY A 312 -22.57 16.27 -3.81
N ARG A 313 -22.76 17.16 -2.85
CA ARG A 313 -23.26 18.52 -3.10
C ARG A 313 -22.13 19.48 -3.50
N SER A 314 -21.92 19.66 -4.81
CA SER A 314 -20.92 20.58 -5.38
C SER A 314 -20.97 22.03 -4.84
N SER A 315 -22.15 22.54 -4.48
CA SER A 315 -22.29 23.87 -3.88
C SER A 315 -21.63 24.00 -2.49
N LEU A 316 -21.47 22.90 -1.75
CA LEU A 316 -20.73 22.88 -0.49
C LEU A 316 -19.22 23.03 -0.72
N TYR A 317 -18.66 22.33 -1.70
CA TYR A 317 -17.27 22.55 -2.14
C TYR A 317 -17.07 23.99 -2.63
N ALA A 318 -18.02 24.57 -3.37
CA ALA A 318 -17.91 25.97 -3.82
C ALA A 318 -17.84 26.97 -2.64
N ARG A 319 -18.63 26.77 -1.58
CA ARG A 319 -18.55 27.54 -0.32
C ARG A 319 -17.18 27.38 0.34
N PHE A 320 -16.69 26.14 0.48
CA PHE A 320 -15.38 25.82 1.05
C PHE A 320 -14.24 26.48 0.27
N ALA A 321 -14.12 26.16 -1.02
CA ALA A 321 -13.08 26.66 -1.91
C ALA A 321 -13.08 28.19 -1.99
N GLY A 322 -14.26 28.84 -1.95
CA GLY A 322 -14.37 30.29 -1.86
C GLY A 322 -13.75 30.88 -0.60
N ARG A 323 -13.88 30.21 0.55
CA ARG A 323 -13.39 30.69 1.86
C ARG A 323 -11.91 30.40 2.12
N VAL A 324 -11.35 29.32 1.56
CA VAL A 324 -9.90 29.00 1.68
C VAL A 324 -9.04 29.57 0.54
N ARG A 325 -9.66 30.12 -0.51
CA ARG A 325 -8.96 30.62 -1.72
C ARG A 325 -7.79 31.55 -1.42
N ASN A 326 -7.96 32.48 -0.48
CA ASN A 326 -6.95 33.49 -0.16
C ASN A 326 -5.79 32.91 0.69
N SER A 327 -5.99 31.74 1.33
CA SER A 327 -4.94 30.99 2.02
C SER A 327 -4.11 30.18 1.03
N ILE A 328 -4.74 29.62 -0.01
CA ILE A 328 -4.05 28.90 -1.10
C ILE A 328 -3.27 29.89 -1.99
N TYR A 329 -3.92 30.99 -2.36
CA TYR A 329 -3.41 32.01 -3.28
C TYR A 329 -3.27 33.35 -2.54
N ALA A 330 -2.38 33.36 -1.55
CA ALA A 330 -2.02 34.56 -0.80
C ALA A 330 -1.35 35.60 -1.73
N ARG A 331 -1.51 36.90 -1.41
CA ARG A 331 -1.06 38.02 -2.28
C ARG A 331 0.33 38.56 -1.94
N ASP A 332 0.81 38.19 -0.78
CA ASP A 332 1.99 38.66 -0.07
C ASP A 332 3.12 37.60 -0.07
N VAL A 333 2.92 36.46 -0.72
CA VAL A 333 3.95 35.44 -0.92
C VAL A 333 4.92 35.89 -2.00
N THR A 334 6.19 36.05 -1.63
CA THR A 334 7.26 36.33 -2.60
C THR A 334 7.50 35.11 -3.49
N VAL A 335 7.90 35.36 -4.74
CA VAL A 335 8.25 34.31 -5.72
C VAL A 335 9.30 33.35 -5.14
N THR A 336 10.29 33.90 -4.44
CA THR A 336 11.34 33.15 -3.73
C THR A 336 10.77 32.20 -2.66
N HIS A 337 9.79 32.63 -1.87
CA HIS A 337 9.16 31.80 -0.84
C HIS A 337 8.23 30.71 -1.42
N ALA A 338 7.53 31.00 -2.52
CA ALA A 338 6.76 29.99 -3.24
C ALA A 338 7.66 28.90 -3.85
N LEU A 339 8.78 29.30 -4.46
CA LEU A 339 9.76 28.39 -5.06
C LEU A 339 10.52 27.58 -3.98
N SER A 340 10.92 28.21 -2.86
CA SER A 340 11.69 27.52 -1.82
C SER A 340 10.91 26.36 -1.17
N ASN A 341 9.63 26.56 -0.89
CA ASN A 341 8.77 25.53 -0.31
C ASN A 341 8.64 24.30 -1.23
N VAL A 342 8.46 24.51 -2.54
CA VAL A 342 8.39 23.42 -3.52
C VAL A 342 9.77 22.76 -3.74
N ARG A 343 10.86 23.53 -3.70
CA ARG A 343 12.25 23.02 -3.79
C ARG A 343 12.61 22.16 -2.57
N LEU A 344 12.19 22.54 -1.36
CA LEU A 344 12.35 21.72 -0.15
C LEU A 344 11.55 20.42 -0.22
N ALA A 345 10.31 20.47 -0.71
CA ALA A 345 9.50 19.27 -0.96
C ALA A 345 10.17 18.33 -1.97
N LYS A 346 10.79 18.87 -3.03
CA LYS A 346 11.60 18.09 -3.99
C LYS A 346 12.82 17.45 -3.34
N GLN A 347 13.59 18.21 -2.55
CA GLN A 347 14.76 17.67 -1.84
C GLN A 347 14.38 16.56 -0.84
N LYS A 348 13.22 16.65 -0.17
CA LYS A 348 12.74 15.56 0.69
C LYS A 348 12.44 14.29 -0.12
N ILE A 349 11.74 14.41 -1.26
CA ILE A 349 11.47 13.29 -2.18
C ILE A 349 12.78 12.69 -2.69
N ASP A 350 13.70 13.51 -3.19
CA ASP A 350 14.97 13.03 -3.77
C ASP A 350 15.83 12.30 -2.73
N ARG A 351 15.87 12.77 -1.47
CA ARG A 351 16.53 12.05 -0.36
C ARG A 351 15.86 10.74 0.00
N GLN A 352 14.52 10.65 -0.08
CA GLN A 352 13.77 9.41 0.18
C GLN A 352 13.95 8.38 -0.95
N HIS A 353 14.22 8.81 -2.18
CA HIS A 353 14.42 7.94 -3.35
C HIS A 353 15.90 7.75 -3.76
N ALA A 354 16.86 8.36 -3.07
CA ALA A 354 18.30 8.23 -3.36
C ALA A 354 18.84 6.79 -3.22
N HIS A 355 18.09 5.88 -2.60
CA HIS A 355 18.45 4.47 -2.40
C HIS A 355 17.68 3.48 -3.32
N ASP A 356 16.80 3.96 -4.20
CA ASP A 356 16.12 3.10 -5.19
C ASP A 356 17.13 2.67 -6.28
N ALA A 357 17.78 1.53 -6.07
CA ALA A 357 18.86 1.00 -6.92
C ALA A 357 18.37 0.36 -8.26
N GLY A 358 17.32 0.91 -8.87
CA GLY A 358 16.72 0.41 -10.10
C GLY A 358 16.44 1.51 -11.14
N GLY A 359 15.99 1.07 -12.32
CA GLY A 359 15.81 1.89 -13.51
C GLY A 359 14.89 3.10 -13.36
N PHE A 360 15.03 4.03 -14.32
CA PHE A 360 14.49 5.39 -14.26
C PHE A 360 13.03 5.46 -13.78
N ASN A 361 12.81 6.12 -12.64
CA ASN A 361 11.49 6.39 -12.09
C ASN A 361 10.82 7.57 -12.83
N VAL A 362 9.82 7.28 -13.67
CA VAL A 362 9.17 8.26 -14.56
C VAL A 362 8.44 9.38 -13.82
N LYS A 363 8.08 9.14 -12.55
CA LYS A 363 7.33 10.08 -11.73
C LYS A 363 8.26 10.95 -10.90
N LEU A 364 9.20 10.34 -10.18
CA LEU A 364 9.99 10.99 -9.12
C LEU A 364 11.46 11.20 -9.50
N GLY A 365 11.96 10.49 -10.52
CA GLY A 365 13.32 10.70 -11.04
C GLY A 365 13.50 12.09 -11.63
N ARG A 366 14.76 12.53 -11.73
CA ARG A 366 15.10 13.85 -12.29
C ARG A 366 14.64 13.97 -13.75
N GLY A 367 13.97 15.05 -14.09
CA GLY A 367 13.27 15.23 -15.37
C GLY A 367 11.94 14.48 -15.48
N GLY A 368 11.43 13.91 -14.39
CA GLY A 368 10.17 13.17 -14.32
C GLY A 368 8.92 14.04 -14.15
N ILE A 369 7.75 13.39 -14.14
CA ILE A 369 6.43 14.06 -14.09
C ILE A 369 6.31 15.05 -12.92
N ARG A 370 6.86 14.70 -11.74
CA ARG A 370 6.78 15.51 -10.53
C ARG A 370 7.44 16.88 -10.68
N GLU A 371 8.51 16.99 -11.46
CA GLU A 371 9.19 18.27 -11.73
C GLU A 371 8.32 19.19 -12.59
N ILE A 372 7.58 18.63 -13.57
CA ILE A 372 6.62 19.39 -14.38
C ILE A 372 5.46 19.89 -13.51
N GLU A 373 4.90 19.02 -12.66
CA GLU A 373 3.85 19.40 -11.68
C GLU A 373 4.35 20.50 -10.74
N PHE A 374 5.61 20.44 -10.30
CA PHE A 374 6.22 21.42 -9.39
C PHE A 374 6.51 22.76 -10.05
N ILE A 375 6.97 22.81 -11.31
CA ILE A 375 7.11 24.07 -12.07
C ILE A 375 5.74 24.77 -12.14
N ALA A 376 4.70 24.02 -12.52
CA ALA A 376 3.35 24.58 -12.60
C ALA A 376 2.89 25.10 -11.23
N GLN A 377 2.87 24.25 -10.21
CA GLN A 377 2.33 24.61 -8.89
C GLN A 377 3.11 25.73 -8.19
N ALA A 378 4.44 25.78 -8.30
CA ALA A 378 5.23 26.83 -7.67
C ALA A 378 4.94 28.21 -8.27
N LEU A 379 4.84 28.30 -9.59
CA LEU A 379 4.47 29.54 -10.27
C LEU A 379 2.99 29.92 -10.01
N GLN A 380 2.10 28.95 -9.85
CA GLN A 380 0.72 29.18 -9.44
C GLN A 380 0.61 29.72 -8.00
N LEU A 381 1.44 29.24 -7.07
CA LEU A 381 1.52 29.79 -5.72
C LEU A 381 2.11 31.20 -5.71
N ALA A 382 3.19 31.42 -6.47
CA ALA A 382 3.89 32.71 -6.56
C ALA A 382 3.01 33.83 -7.15
N PHE A 383 2.28 33.55 -8.23
CA PHE A 383 1.58 34.59 -9.00
C PHE A 383 0.06 34.49 -8.94
N GLY A 384 -0.50 33.34 -8.54
CA GLY A 384 -1.94 33.10 -8.50
C GLY A 384 -2.70 33.97 -7.50
N GLY A 385 -2.04 34.55 -6.47
CA GLY A 385 -2.69 35.52 -5.57
C GLY A 385 -3.10 36.81 -6.28
N LEU A 386 -2.28 37.26 -7.23
CA LEU A 386 -2.47 38.48 -8.02
C LEU A 386 -3.26 38.21 -9.30
N ASP A 387 -2.99 37.10 -10.01
CA ASP A 387 -3.69 36.74 -11.26
C ASP A 387 -4.56 35.47 -11.10
N PRO A 388 -5.89 35.61 -11.03
CA PRO A 388 -6.82 34.48 -11.04
C PRO A 388 -6.76 33.59 -12.29
N TRP A 389 -6.22 34.08 -13.43
CA TRP A 389 -6.02 33.26 -14.64
C TRP A 389 -5.18 32.02 -14.33
N LEU A 390 -4.15 32.17 -13.50
CA LEU A 390 -3.19 31.10 -13.20
C LEU A 390 -3.77 29.98 -12.32
N ARG A 391 -4.97 30.12 -11.74
CA ARG A 391 -5.57 29.17 -10.77
C ARG A 391 -6.20 27.93 -11.42
N ALA A 392 -5.59 27.38 -12.48
CA ALA A 392 -6.07 26.15 -13.14
C ALA A 392 -5.60 24.89 -12.40
N PRO A 393 -6.45 23.88 -12.13
CA PRO A 393 -6.00 22.66 -11.44
C PRO A 393 -5.21 21.72 -12.35
N HIS A 394 -5.49 21.71 -13.66
CA HIS A 394 -4.95 20.75 -14.63
C HIS A 394 -3.57 21.20 -15.17
N THR A 395 -2.55 20.34 -15.07
CA THR A 395 -1.13 20.66 -15.35
C THR A 395 -0.91 21.27 -16.73
N LEU A 396 -1.41 20.63 -17.79
CA LEU A 396 -1.23 21.14 -19.17
C LEU A 396 -1.92 22.50 -19.40
N ILE A 397 -3.07 22.75 -18.76
CA ILE A 397 -3.75 24.06 -18.82
C ILE A 397 -2.90 25.10 -18.08
N SER A 398 -2.36 24.76 -16.90
CA SER A 398 -1.46 25.64 -16.15
C SER A 398 -0.22 26.00 -16.97
N LEU A 399 0.43 25.05 -17.64
CA LEU A 399 1.58 25.34 -18.52
C LEU A 399 1.21 26.34 -19.64
N GLY A 400 0.03 26.18 -20.26
CA GLY A 400 -0.48 27.17 -21.23
C GLY A 400 -0.65 28.55 -20.62
N ARG A 401 -1.35 28.65 -19.49
CA ARG A 401 -1.63 29.93 -18.82
C ARG A 401 -0.39 30.63 -18.26
N LEU A 402 0.64 29.87 -17.89
CA LEU A 402 1.94 30.40 -17.47
C LEU A 402 2.72 30.99 -18.67
N ALA A 403 2.61 30.38 -19.86
CA ALA A 403 3.20 30.93 -21.08
C ALA A 403 2.47 32.18 -21.58
N ASP A 404 1.12 32.24 -21.47
CA ASP A 404 0.32 33.45 -21.75
C ASP A 404 0.76 34.66 -20.90
N ARG A 405 1.39 34.40 -19.74
CA ARG A 405 1.94 35.40 -18.81
C ARG A 405 3.46 35.52 -18.87
N GLN A 406 4.11 34.85 -19.82
CA GLN A 406 5.56 34.87 -20.04
C GLN A 406 6.38 34.39 -18.82
N LEU A 407 5.75 33.67 -17.88
CA LEU A 407 6.40 33.08 -16.70
C LEU A 407 7.21 31.82 -17.07
N ILE A 408 6.83 31.18 -18.18
CA ILE A 408 7.66 30.23 -18.91
C ILE A 408 7.71 30.64 -20.39
N ARG A 409 8.76 30.22 -21.09
CA ARG A 409 8.90 30.51 -22.53
C ARG A 409 7.97 29.63 -23.34
N GLU A 410 7.52 30.10 -24.50
CA GLU A 410 6.66 29.32 -25.40
C GLU A 410 7.30 27.99 -25.87
N ARG A 411 8.63 28.00 -26.03
CA ARG A 411 9.42 26.79 -26.25
C ARG A 411 9.36 25.82 -25.06
N GLU A 412 9.46 26.32 -23.83
CA GLU A 412 9.37 25.51 -22.61
C GLU A 412 7.96 24.94 -22.42
N ARG A 413 6.90 25.72 -22.73
CA ARG A 413 5.51 25.23 -22.77
C ARG A 413 5.40 23.99 -23.66
N THR A 414 5.96 24.06 -24.87
CA THR A 414 5.93 22.96 -25.84
C THR A 414 6.73 21.77 -25.35
N GLU A 415 7.99 21.97 -24.96
CA GLU A 415 8.89 20.90 -24.51
C GLU A 415 8.37 20.19 -23.22
N LEU A 416 7.79 20.93 -22.27
CA LEU A 416 7.16 20.39 -21.07
C LEU A 416 5.84 19.68 -21.35
N THR A 417 5.03 20.18 -22.31
CA THR A 417 3.79 19.51 -22.73
C THR A 417 4.08 18.16 -23.37
N ASP A 418 5.02 18.12 -24.31
CA ASP A 418 5.44 16.89 -24.98
C ASP A 418 6.03 15.89 -23.98
N ALA A 419 6.89 16.36 -23.05
CA ALA A 419 7.45 15.53 -22.00
C ALA A 419 6.39 14.98 -21.04
N TYR A 420 5.43 15.80 -20.62
CA TYR A 420 4.32 15.36 -19.76
C TYR A 420 3.49 14.28 -20.46
N ILE A 421 3.12 14.49 -21.73
CA ILE A 421 2.35 13.51 -22.51
C ILE A 421 3.12 12.19 -22.66
N PHE A 422 4.40 12.26 -23.02
CA PHE A 422 5.26 11.08 -23.16
C PHE A 422 5.42 10.31 -21.85
N LEU A 423 5.79 10.99 -20.77
CA LEU A 423 6.03 10.37 -19.46
C LEU A 423 4.74 9.80 -18.85
N ARG A 424 3.60 10.45 -19.04
CA ARG A 424 2.30 9.95 -18.57
C ARG A 424 1.82 8.73 -19.37
N LYS A 425 1.98 8.73 -20.70
CA LYS A 425 1.75 7.51 -21.50
C LYS A 425 2.65 6.38 -21.02
N LEU A 426 3.93 6.63 -20.77
CA LEU A 426 4.85 5.63 -20.23
C LEU A 426 4.42 5.14 -18.83
N GLU A 427 4.00 6.03 -17.93
CA GLU A 427 3.41 5.68 -16.63
C GLU A 427 2.17 4.79 -16.79
N HIS A 428 1.31 5.05 -17.78
CA HIS A 428 0.13 4.21 -18.07
C HIS A 428 0.54 2.80 -18.51
N ARG A 429 1.50 2.65 -19.44
CA ARG A 429 1.94 1.35 -19.94
C ARG A 429 2.65 0.51 -18.87
N LEU A 430 3.44 1.14 -18.00
CA LEU A 430 4.07 0.48 -16.84
C LEU A 430 3.04 0.03 -15.79
N GLN A 431 2.02 0.85 -15.51
CA GLN A 431 0.97 0.51 -14.55
C GLN A 431 0.06 -0.62 -15.07
N MET A 432 -0.30 -0.59 -16.35
CA MET A 432 -1.27 -1.51 -16.94
C MET A 432 -0.73 -2.88 -17.32
N GLU A 433 0.59 -3.11 -17.27
CA GLU A 433 1.17 -4.43 -17.45
C GLU A 433 0.62 -5.46 -16.43
N HIS A 434 0.60 -5.08 -15.15
CA HIS A 434 0.14 -5.93 -14.05
C HIS A 434 -0.91 -5.27 -13.12
N GLY A 435 -1.33 -4.02 -13.39
CA GLY A 435 -2.26 -3.28 -12.54
C GLY A 435 -1.63 -2.71 -11.25
N LEU A 436 -0.31 -2.55 -11.26
CA LEU A 436 0.48 -2.15 -10.10
C LEU A 436 0.85 -0.66 -10.16
N GLN A 437 1.25 -0.09 -9.02
CA GLN A 437 1.77 1.29 -8.94
C GLN A 437 3.24 1.40 -9.37
N THR A 438 3.59 0.73 -10.46
CA THR A 438 4.95 0.74 -11.00
C THR A 438 5.25 2.10 -11.64
N HIS A 439 6.36 2.71 -11.24
CA HIS A 439 6.86 3.97 -11.81
C HIS A 439 8.26 3.84 -12.42
N SER A 440 8.97 2.73 -12.19
CA SER A 440 10.31 2.49 -12.73
C SER A 440 10.26 1.84 -14.11
N VAL A 441 11.05 2.33 -15.04
CA VAL A 441 11.33 1.65 -16.31
C VAL A 441 12.21 0.42 -16.01
N PRO A 442 11.91 -0.78 -16.52
CA PRO A 442 12.76 -1.96 -16.32
C PRO A 442 14.19 -1.75 -16.82
N ASP A 443 15.16 -2.29 -16.08
CA ASP A 443 16.56 -2.35 -16.51
C ASP A 443 16.83 -3.52 -17.46
N ASP A 444 16.04 -4.60 -17.36
CA ASP A 444 16.12 -5.73 -18.29
C ASP A 444 15.81 -5.31 -19.73
N GLU A 445 16.70 -5.67 -20.66
CA GLU A 445 16.64 -5.22 -22.04
C GLU A 445 15.41 -5.77 -22.80
N GLN A 446 14.95 -6.98 -22.46
CA GLN A 446 13.81 -7.61 -23.11
C GLN A 446 12.50 -6.95 -22.66
N GLN A 447 12.29 -6.82 -21.36
CA GLN A 447 11.14 -6.11 -20.78
C GLN A 447 11.10 -4.65 -21.24
N ARG A 448 12.24 -3.95 -21.22
CA ARG A 448 12.33 -2.58 -21.71
C ARG A 448 12.07 -2.45 -23.22
N THR A 449 12.41 -3.47 -24.01
CA THR A 449 12.04 -3.54 -25.44
C THR A 449 10.54 -3.72 -25.63
N ILE A 450 9.87 -4.54 -24.80
CA ILE A 450 8.40 -4.65 -24.81
C ILE A 450 7.75 -3.31 -24.45
N VAL A 451 8.25 -2.63 -23.41
CA VAL A 451 7.78 -1.27 -23.04
C VAL A 451 7.99 -0.27 -24.19
N ALA A 452 9.15 -0.30 -24.86
CA ALA A 452 9.40 0.54 -26.03
C ALA A 452 8.38 0.28 -27.16
N ARG A 453 8.07 -0.98 -27.46
CA ARG A 453 7.05 -1.32 -28.47
C ARG A 453 5.63 -0.92 -28.02
N ARG A 454 5.28 -1.07 -26.73
CA ARG A 454 4.00 -0.60 -26.16
C ARG A 454 3.87 0.93 -26.14
N MET A 455 4.97 1.65 -26.31
CA MET A 455 5.08 3.10 -26.55
C MET A 455 5.20 3.44 -28.05
N ASP A 456 4.76 2.54 -28.92
CA ASP A 456 4.67 2.69 -30.38
C ASP A 456 6.01 2.85 -31.11
N PHE A 457 7.14 2.52 -30.47
CA PHE A 457 8.44 2.44 -31.14
C PHE A 457 8.60 1.12 -31.89
N ALA A 458 8.62 1.20 -33.23
CA ALA A 458 8.73 0.04 -34.12
C ALA A 458 10.14 -0.16 -34.72
N GLY A 459 10.41 -1.40 -35.15
CA GLY A 459 11.63 -1.84 -35.83
C GLY A 459 12.71 -2.41 -34.90
N THR A 460 13.79 -2.91 -35.48
CA THR A 460 14.94 -3.51 -34.75
C THR A 460 15.63 -2.53 -33.79
N ASN A 461 15.49 -1.22 -34.01
CA ASN A 461 16.02 -0.15 -33.15
C ASN A 461 14.97 0.51 -32.25
N ALA A 462 13.82 -0.15 -32.00
CA ALA A 462 12.75 0.35 -31.13
C ALA A 462 13.26 0.84 -29.76
N LEU A 463 14.03 0.01 -29.05
CA LEU A 463 14.60 0.33 -27.74
C LEU A 463 15.52 1.56 -27.78
N GLN A 464 16.36 1.68 -28.82
CA GLN A 464 17.29 2.80 -28.98
C GLN A 464 16.54 4.12 -29.24
N LYS A 465 15.48 4.08 -30.05
CA LYS A 465 14.59 5.23 -30.29
C LYS A 465 13.86 5.64 -29.00
N PHE A 466 13.30 4.69 -28.27
CA PHE A 466 12.63 4.92 -26.98
C PHE A 466 13.58 5.57 -25.96
N ASN A 467 14.78 5.01 -25.78
CA ASN A 467 15.77 5.54 -24.84
C ASN A 467 16.20 6.97 -25.20
N ARG A 468 16.37 7.28 -26.50
CA ARG A 468 16.66 8.65 -26.98
C ARG A 468 15.50 9.61 -26.75
N ALA A 469 14.25 9.17 -26.95
CA ALA A 469 13.07 9.98 -26.67
C ALA A 469 12.94 10.27 -25.17
N LEU A 470 13.07 9.24 -24.33
CA LEU A 470 13.06 9.39 -22.86
C LEU A 470 14.13 10.38 -22.39
N GLN A 471 15.38 10.22 -22.84
CA GLN A 471 16.48 11.13 -22.50
C GLN A 471 16.22 12.57 -22.97
N ARG A 472 15.64 12.76 -24.17
CA ARG A 472 15.30 14.09 -24.69
C ARG A 472 14.25 14.76 -23.80
N HIS A 473 13.16 14.06 -23.46
CA HIS A 473 12.09 14.63 -22.64
C HIS A 473 12.59 14.93 -21.22
N THR A 474 13.31 14.02 -20.56
CA THR A 474 13.83 14.26 -19.21
C THR A 474 14.86 15.39 -19.18
N ALA A 475 15.74 15.50 -20.19
CA ALA A 475 16.68 16.61 -20.29
C ALA A 475 15.98 17.98 -20.47
N SER A 476 14.90 18.04 -21.26
CA SER A 476 14.08 19.26 -21.40
C SER A 476 13.41 19.66 -20.08
N VAL A 477 12.85 18.71 -19.34
CA VAL A 477 12.25 18.96 -18.01
C VAL A 477 13.31 19.44 -17.02
N CYS A 478 14.48 18.77 -16.96
CA CYS A 478 15.61 19.19 -16.13
C CYS A 478 16.04 20.63 -16.43
N ALA A 479 16.15 21.01 -17.71
CA ALA A 479 16.58 22.36 -18.10
C ALA A 479 15.57 23.45 -17.70
N ALA A 480 14.27 23.18 -17.88
CA ALA A 480 13.22 24.10 -17.46
C ALA A 480 13.12 24.21 -15.92
N PHE A 481 13.25 23.08 -15.21
CA PHE A 481 13.27 23.04 -13.75
C PHE A 481 14.49 23.80 -13.20
N ASP A 482 15.69 23.45 -13.66
CA ASP A 482 16.93 24.12 -13.25
C ASP A 482 16.85 25.63 -13.49
N ARG A 483 16.26 26.11 -14.59
CA ARG A 483 16.06 27.55 -14.81
C ARG A 483 15.15 28.18 -13.76
N VAL A 484 13.91 27.69 -13.65
CA VAL A 484 12.86 28.27 -12.80
C VAL A 484 13.30 28.31 -11.32
N PHE A 485 14.12 27.35 -10.89
CA PHE A 485 14.63 27.27 -9.52
C PHE A 485 16.08 27.79 -9.33
N LYS A 486 16.76 28.27 -10.38
CA LYS A 486 18.05 29.01 -10.30
C LYS A 486 17.88 30.52 -10.36
N GLU A 487 16.94 31.05 -11.14
CA GLU A 487 16.71 32.50 -11.23
C GLU A 487 16.37 33.10 -9.84
N SER A 488 15.85 32.30 -8.90
CA SER A 488 15.66 32.68 -7.49
C SER A 488 16.93 32.88 -6.66
N GLU A 489 18.10 32.42 -7.13
CA GLU A 489 19.40 32.65 -6.47
C GLU A 489 20.03 33.98 -6.92
N GLU A 490 19.77 34.44 -8.15
CA GLU A 490 20.32 35.69 -8.70
C GLU A 490 19.45 36.92 -8.38
N VAL A 491 18.13 36.78 -8.30
CA VAL A 491 17.19 37.89 -7.96
C VAL A 491 17.33 38.38 -6.52
N ALA A 492 18.06 37.66 -5.66
CA ALA A 492 18.41 38.10 -4.31
C ALA A 492 19.55 39.15 -4.25
N GLY A 493 20.16 39.51 -5.39
CA GLY A 493 21.39 40.30 -5.47
C GLY A 493 21.34 41.57 -6.34
N VAL A 494 20.19 42.24 -6.45
CA VAL A 494 20.08 43.52 -7.19
C VAL A 494 19.55 44.63 -6.28
N ASP A 495 20.39 45.63 -6.04
CA ASP A 495 20.13 46.77 -5.16
C ASP A 495 18.96 47.66 -5.64
N ILE A 496 18.17 48.14 -4.68
CA ILE A 496 17.37 49.36 -4.83
C ILE A 496 17.94 50.39 -3.85
N ASP A 497 18.97 51.11 -4.31
CA ASP A 497 19.64 52.12 -3.49
C ASP A 497 19.38 53.52 -4.06
N ALA A 498 18.43 54.25 -3.45
CA ALA A 498 18.11 55.64 -3.81
C ALA A 498 17.38 56.45 -2.71
N ALA A 499 17.75 56.30 -1.43
CA ALA A 499 17.56 57.38 -0.44
C ALA A 499 18.37 57.18 0.86
N SER A 500 19.33 58.08 1.09
CA SER A 500 19.97 58.42 2.38
C SER A 500 20.67 57.32 3.20
N GLY A 501 22.00 57.47 3.39
CA GLY A 501 22.47 57.55 4.78
C GLY A 501 23.78 56.88 5.25
N ASN A 502 24.78 56.60 4.40
CA ASN A 502 26.15 56.20 4.79
C ASN A 502 26.34 54.83 5.51
N PRO A 503 27.52 54.18 5.36
CA PRO A 503 27.66 52.75 5.62
C PRO A 503 28.32 52.42 6.96
N THR A 504 27.74 51.51 7.75
CA THR A 504 28.48 50.80 8.81
C THR A 504 28.06 49.34 8.92
N ARG A 505 28.87 48.46 8.29
CA ARG A 505 29.23 47.10 8.77
C ARG A 505 28.12 46.27 9.46
N ALA A 506 27.29 45.58 8.67
CA ALA A 506 26.59 44.37 9.11
C ALA A 506 26.35 43.44 7.90
N GLN A 507 27.05 42.30 7.88
CA GLN A 507 26.73 41.14 7.05
C GLN A 507 26.67 39.91 7.98
N THR A 508 25.92 38.87 7.59
CA THR A 508 25.81 37.53 8.25
C THR A 508 24.86 37.33 9.45
N GLU A 509 23.66 37.93 9.45
CA GLU A 509 22.53 37.52 10.31
C GLU A 509 21.23 37.37 9.49
N SER A 510 20.68 36.15 9.39
CA SER A 510 19.30 35.87 8.88
C SER A 510 18.94 34.37 8.91
N THR A 511 19.84 33.47 8.47
CA THR A 511 19.56 32.01 8.45
C THR A 511 19.82 31.33 9.79
N ALA A 512 20.79 31.82 10.57
CA ALA A 512 21.10 31.32 11.91
C ALA A 512 19.94 31.53 12.90
N ASP A 513 19.16 32.60 12.75
CA ASP A 513 18.13 32.99 13.71
C ASP A 513 16.88 32.09 13.65
N ALA A 514 16.47 31.67 12.46
CA ALA A 514 15.32 30.78 12.29
C ALA A 514 15.60 29.38 12.88
N GLU A 515 16.76 28.80 12.59
CA GLU A 515 17.17 27.50 13.13
C GLU A 515 17.45 27.57 14.65
N THR A 516 17.96 28.70 15.13
CA THR A 516 18.11 28.99 16.57
C THR A 516 16.78 29.15 17.28
N SER A 517 15.81 29.86 16.70
CA SER A 517 14.46 30.02 17.24
C SER A 517 13.73 28.68 17.35
N ILE A 518 13.81 27.83 16.32
CA ILE A 518 13.25 26.47 16.36
C ILE A 518 13.94 25.64 17.46
N THR A 519 15.27 25.66 17.53
CA THR A 519 16.02 24.88 18.53
C THR A 519 15.71 25.32 19.97
N LEU A 520 15.59 26.63 20.22
CA LEU A 520 15.13 27.19 21.50
C LEU A 520 13.71 26.75 21.84
N GLY A 521 12.80 26.73 20.86
CA GLY A 521 11.43 26.23 21.04
C GLY A 521 11.36 24.75 21.41
N VAL A 522 12.23 23.91 20.82
CA VAL A 522 12.37 22.49 21.20
C VAL A 522 12.97 22.36 22.60
N ALA A 523 14.04 23.08 22.91
CA ALA A 523 14.68 23.07 24.22
C ALA A 523 13.72 23.51 25.34
N ALA A 524 12.94 24.59 25.13
CA ALA A 524 11.96 25.07 26.09
C ALA A 524 10.86 24.04 26.40
N LYS A 525 10.43 23.26 25.41
CA LYS A 525 9.45 22.17 25.58
C LYS A 525 10.06 20.93 26.24
N LEU A 526 11.35 20.64 26.03
CA LEU A 526 12.01 19.47 26.62
C LEU A 526 12.58 19.73 28.02
N ALA A 527 12.95 20.96 28.36
CA ALA A 527 13.56 21.32 29.65
C ALA A 527 12.75 20.86 30.89
N PRO A 528 11.40 20.94 30.94
CA PRO A 528 10.61 20.43 32.07
C PRO A 528 10.73 18.90 32.28
N HIS A 529 11.20 18.17 31.27
CA HIS A 529 11.28 16.71 31.27
C HIS A 529 12.71 16.18 31.49
N ILE A 530 13.75 17.02 31.64
CA ILE A 530 15.16 16.56 31.72
C ILE A 530 15.78 16.91 33.08
N VAL A 531 16.37 15.91 33.75
CA VAL A 531 17.05 16.09 35.06
C VAL A 531 18.45 15.49 35.12
N GLU A 532 19.26 16.03 36.02
CA GLU A 532 20.52 15.42 36.45
C GLU A 532 20.27 14.11 37.22
N ARG A 533 21.09 13.10 36.93
CA ARG A 533 20.95 11.72 37.47
C ARG A 533 21.25 11.61 38.97
N GLU A 534 21.92 12.60 39.56
CA GLU A 534 22.42 12.57 40.94
C GLU A 534 21.69 13.52 41.89
N THR A 535 21.07 14.58 41.37
CA THR A 535 20.51 15.71 42.16
C THR A 535 19.00 15.88 41.98
N GLY A 536 18.41 15.38 40.89
CA GLY A 536 16.98 15.54 40.58
C GLY A 536 16.57 16.96 40.18
N THR A 537 17.52 17.88 40.04
CA THR A 537 17.29 19.25 39.56
C THR A 537 17.22 19.32 38.03
N PRO A 538 16.60 20.38 37.46
CA PRO A 538 16.61 20.61 36.00
C PRO A 538 18.04 20.64 35.47
N PHE A 539 18.29 19.88 34.40
CA PHE A 539 19.66 19.57 33.96
C PHE A 539 20.48 20.77 33.48
N MET A 540 19.85 21.68 32.73
CA MET A 540 20.48 22.84 32.09
C MET A 540 19.47 23.97 31.91
N LYS A 541 19.94 25.20 31.70
CA LYS A 541 19.10 26.29 31.21
C LYS A 541 18.67 26.02 29.76
N ILE A 542 17.59 26.67 29.32
CA ILE A 542 17.03 26.48 27.97
C ILE A 542 18.07 26.76 26.88
N ASP A 543 18.90 27.79 27.03
CA ASP A 543 19.93 28.16 26.05
C ASP A 543 21.08 27.13 25.98
N GLU A 544 21.48 26.58 27.13
CA GLU A 544 22.50 25.52 27.26
C GLU A 544 21.99 24.22 26.63
N LEU A 545 20.74 23.84 26.91
CA LEU A 545 20.06 22.70 26.28
C LEU A 545 19.89 22.88 24.77
N ALA A 546 19.58 24.09 24.29
CA ALA A 546 19.50 24.41 22.87
C ALA A 546 20.87 24.34 22.19
N ALA A 547 21.94 24.75 22.86
CA ALA A 547 23.31 24.58 22.36
C ALA A 547 23.67 23.08 22.23
N HIS A 548 23.41 22.29 23.28
CA HIS A 548 23.66 20.85 23.30
C HIS A 548 22.86 20.09 22.21
N LEU A 549 21.57 20.38 22.06
CA LEU A 549 20.72 19.82 21.00
C LEU A 549 21.25 20.12 19.60
N ARG A 550 21.69 21.36 19.35
CA ARG A 550 22.27 21.77 18.06
C ARG A 550 23.58 21.03 17.78
N GLU A 551 24.44 20.90 18.80
CA GLU A 551 25.70 20.16 18.69
C GLU A 551 25.46 18.68 18.36
N GLN A 552 24.60 18.00 19.11
CA GLN A 552 24.26 16.59 18.86
C GLN A 552 23.56 16.38 17.51
N ALA A 553 22.65 17.28 17.12
CA ALA A 553 22.00 17.22 15.82
C ALA A 553 23.03 17.35 14.68
N SER A 554 24.00 18.26 14.79
CA SER A 554 25.06 18.44 13.78
C SER A 554 26.00 17.23 13.63
N ARG A 555 26.15 16.43 14.69
CA ARG A 555 26.90 15.16 14.70
C ARG A 555 26.08 13.96 14.20
N SER A 556 24.74 14.08 14.16
CA SER A 556 23.86 13.01 13.68
C SER A 556 23.92 12.83 12.15
N LEU A 557 23.48 11.65 11.68
CA LEU A 557 23.40 11.36 10.22
C LEU A 557 22.51 12.35 9.44
N ASN A 558 21.59 13.06 10.11
CA ASN A 558 20.72 14.06 9.47
C ASN A 558 20.18 15.06 10.50
N ALA A 559 20.93 16.15 10.74
CA ALA A 559 20.58 17.20 11.70
C ALA A 559 19.15 17.74 11.53
N HIS A 560 18.72 18.01 10.29
CA HIS A 560 17.39 18.56 10.02
C HIS A 560 16.27 17.57 10.35
N ARG A 561 16.45 16.27 10.03
CA ARG A 561 15.49 15.22 10.41
C ARG A 561 15.44 15.08 11.94
N ALA A 562 16.59 15.07 12.61
CA ALA A 562 16.69 15.00 14.06
C ALA A 562 15.87 16.13 14.71
N MET A 563 16.15 17.39 14.36
CA MET A 563 15.43 18.55 14.92
C MET A 563 13.93 18.58 14.58
N THR A 564 13.55 18.16 13.38
CA THR A 564 12.12 18.09 12.98
C THR A 564 11.34 17.06 13.80
N LEU A 565 11.92 15.88 14.03
CA LEU A 565 11.27 14.83 14.82
C LEU A 565 11.31 15.16 16.32
N LEU A 566 12.41 15.70 16.83
CA LEU A 566 12.51 16.19 18.22
C LEU A 566 11.45 17.26 18.53
N SER A 567 11.19 18.20 17.61
CA SER A 567 10.12 19.21 17.78
C SER A 567 8.72 18.58 17.93
N ARG A 568 8.46 17.51 17.17
CA ARG A 568 7.20 16.75 17.25
C ARG A 568 7.11 15.91 18.51
N ILE A 569 8.21 15.27 18.92
CA ILE A 569 8.30 14.50 20.16
C ILE A 569 8.11 15.42 21.38
N ALA A 570 8.78 16.57 21.41
CA ALA A 570 8.62 17.58 22.46
C ALA A 570 7.16 18.07 22.56
N SER A 571 6.51 18.33 21.42
CA SER A 571 5.08 18.72 21.37
C SER A 571 4.10 17.57 21.64
N SER A 572 4.59 16.32 21.72
CA SER A 572 3.84 15.12 22.11
C SER A 572 3.97 14.87 23.62
N LEU A 573 5.18 15.05 24.18
CA LEU A 573 5.46 15.05 25.61
C LEU A 573 4.66 16.14 26.35
N GLU A 574 4.60 17.35 25.80
CA GLU A 574 3.81 18.48 26.34
C GLU A 574 2.31 18.19 26.47
N LYS A 575 1.78 17.25 25.68
CA LYS A 575 0.37 16.80 25.72
C LYS A 575 0.16 15.55 26.59
N GLY A 576 1.25 14.91 27.04
CA GLY A 576 1.22 13.70 27.85
C GLY A 576 0.97 13.99 29.32
N THR A 577 0.25 13.09 29.99
CA THR A 577 0.01 13.16 31.45
C THR A 577 1.03 12.39 32.28
N GLU A 578 2.07 11.82 31.66
CA GLU A 578 3.05 10.93 32.32
C GLU A 578 4.38 11.63 32.59
N THR A 579 4.85 11.53 33.83
CA THR A 579 5.96 12.32 34.39
C THR A 579 7.23 11.49 34.66
N LYS A 580 7.61 10.61 33.72
CA LYS A 580 8.99 10.08 33.74
C LYS A 580 9.94 11.17 33.26
N LEU A 581 11.12 11.21 33.86
CA LEU A 581 12.14 12.21 33.58
C LEU A 581 13.23 11.60 32.70
N LEU A 582 13.61 12.35 31.66
CA LEU A 582 14.67 12.04 30.73
C LEU A 582 16.03 12.37 31.35
N THR A 583 17.03 11.59 30.99
CA THR A 583 18.44 11.92 31.26
C THR A 583 19.12 12.44 29.99
N PRO A 584 20.27 13.11 30.08
CA PRO A 584 21.02 13.59 28.91
C PRO A 584 21.36 12.46 27.92
N ALA A 585 21.70 11.27 28.44
CA ALA A 585 21.98 10.10 27.61
C ALA A 585 20.76 9.65 26.78
N HIS A 586 19.53 9.75 27.32
CA HIS A 586 18.32 9.50 26.52
C HIS A 586 18.15 10.55 25.43
N LEU A 587 18.51 11.80 25.69
CA LEU A 587 18.41 12.89 24.72
C LEU A 587 19.39 12.68 23.56
N ASP A 588 20.64 12.34 23.86
CA ASP A 588 21.69 12.08 22.86
C ASP A 588 21.34 10.88 21.98
N ALA A 589 20.91 9.78 22.61
CA ALA A 589 20.40 8.59 21.91
C ALA A 589 19.18 8.93 21.03
N LEU A 590 18.25 9.77 21.51
CA LEU A 590 17.06 10.18 20.77
C LEU A 590 17.39 11.07 19.58
N VAL A 591 18.31 12.04 19.74
CA VAL A 591 18.79 12.91 18.65
C VAL A 591 19.45 12.06 17.56
N SER A 592 20.33 11.14 17.95
CA SER A 592 21.01 10.21 17.05
C SER A 592 20.02 9.33 16.28
N LEU A 593 19.08 8.68 16.98
CA LEU A 593 18.03 7.84 16.39
C LEU A 593 17.12 8.63 15.44
N CYS A 594 16.70 9.84 15.80
CA CYS A 594 15.88 10.70 14.94
C CYS A 594 16.64 11.18 13.70
N GLY A 595 17.96 11.39 13.80
CA GLY A 595 18.82 11.65 12.64
C GLY A 595 18.90 10.42 11.72
N ALA A 596 19.08 9.23 12.29
CA ALA A 596 19.25 7.99 11.55
C ALA A 596 17.96 7.48 10.87
N SER A 597 16.82 7.45 11.57
CA SER A 597 15.58 6.82 11.09
C SER A 597 14.34 7.69 11.28
N GLU A 598 13.71 8.03 10.16
CA GLU A 598 12.37 8.67 10.14
C GLU A 598 11.33 7.72 10.76
N TYR A 599 11.38 6.41 10.47
CA TYR A 599 10.41 5.44 10.98
C TYR A 599 10.38 5.32 12.52
N LEU A 600 11.54 5.18 13.17
CA LEU A 600 11.58 5.05 14.63
C LEU A 600 11.32 6.39 15.34
N GLY A 601 11.78 7.52 14.78
CA GLY A 601 11.43 8.83 15.32
C GLY A 601 9.94 9.16 15.21
N GLU A 602 9.25 8.70 14.15
CA GLU A 602 7.79 8.75 14.02
C GLU A 602 7.07 7.87 15.06
N MET A 603 7.61 6.68 15.38
CA MET A 603 7.09 5.85 16.47
C MET A 603 7.17 6.58 17.81
N VAL A 604 8.29 7.24 18.12
CA VAL A 604 8.45 8.02 19.36
C VAL A 604 7.57 9.26 19.38
N ALA A 605 7.43 9.97 18.25
CA ALA A 605 6.53 11.13 18.16
C ALA A 605 5.07 10.73 18.43
N SER A 606 4.68 9.53 18.00
CA SER A 606 3.34 8.94 18.22
C SER A 606 3.16 8.37 19.63
N ASN A 607 4.25 7.90 20.26
CA ASN A 607 4.26 7.34 21.62
C ASN A 607 5.58 7.70 22.34
N PRO A 608 5.64 8.85 23.05
CA PRO A 608 6.86 9.30 23.71
C PRO A 608 7.39 8.37 24.81
N MET A 609 6.59 7.44 25.31
CA MET A 609 7.04 6.45 26.30
C MET A 609 8.07 5.45 25.72
N LEU A 610 8.23 5.39 24.39
CA LEU A 610 9.28 4.62 23.73
C LEU A 610 10.69 5.19 23.98
N ILE A 611 10.84 6.45 24.41
CA ILE A 611 12.16 7.02 24.74
C ILE A 611 12.86 6.18 25.82
N TYR A 612 12.12 5.63 26.78
CA TYR A 612 12.65 4.78 27.87
C TYR A 612 12.98 3.34 27.43
N ALA A 613 12.79 3.01 26.16
CA ALA A 613 13.23 1.77 25.53
C ALA A 613 14.44 2.00 24.60
N LEU A 614 15.03 3.20 24.59
CA LEU A 614 16.31 3.46 23.95
C LEU A 614 17.43 2.76 24.74
N PRO A 615 18.31 1.98 24.07
CA PRO A 615 19.51 1.46 24.72
C PRO A 615 20.49 2.61 24.99
N LEU A 616 20.96 2.75 26.22
CA LEU A 616 21.98 3.72 26.59
C LEU A 616 23.38 3.10 26.55
N GLU A 617 24.41 3.92 26.32
CA GLU A 617 25.80 3.46 26.28
C GLU A 617 26.21 2.77 27.60
N GLY A 618 26.79 1.58 27.49
CA GLY A 618 27.25 0.78 28.62
C GLY A 618 26.15 -0.05 29.30
N GLU A 619 24.88 0.08 28.93
CA GLU A 619 23.84 -0.82 29.43
C GLU A 619 23.96 -2.21 28.79
N LYS A 620 23.87 -3.26 29.61
CA LYS A 620 23.86 -4.64 29.11
C LYS A 620 22.51 -4.91 28.46
N ILE A 621 22.54 -5.31 27.19
CA ILE A 621 21.38 -5.82 26.48
C ILE A 621 20.78 -6.99 27.28
N SER A 622 19.57 -6.80 27.81
CA SER A 622 18.91 -7.80 28.65
C SER A 622 18.33 -8.92 27.79
N GLU A 623 18.64 -10.18 28.11
CA GLU A 623 17.99 -11.35 27.51
C GLU A 623 16.60 -11.55 28.17
N CYS A 624 15.61 -10.79 27.71
CA CYS A 624 14.24 -10.91 28.19
C CYS A 624 13.40 -11.88 27.33
N SER A 625 12.52 -12.63 28.00
CA SER A 625 11.55 -13.49 27.33
C SER A 625 10.41 -12.65 26.77
N TYR A 626 10.47 -12.29 25.49
CA TYR A 626 9.42 -11.53 24.81
C TYR A 626 8.03 -12.16 24.99
N ARG A 627 7.97 -13.50 25.08
CA ARG A 627 6.75 -14.26 25.32
C ARG A 627 6.16 -13.95 26.69
N GLU A 628 6.96 -13.95 27.75
CA GLU A 628 6.49 -13.61 29.10
C GLU A 628 6.04 -12.16 29.18
N LEU A 629 6.82 -11.22 28.64
CA LEU A 629 6.47 -9.79 28.64
C LEU A 629 5.13 -9.50 27.93
N LEU A 630 4.92 -10.05 26.74
CA LEU A 630 3.66 -9.85 26.00
C LEU A 630 2.47 -10.52 26.69
N LEU A 631 2.66 -11.71 27.28
CA LEU A 631 1.60 -12.40 28.02
C LEU A 631 1.25 -11.68 29.32
N GLU A 632 2.22 -11.21 30.10
CA GLU A 632 2.02 -10.44 31.32
C GLU A 632 1.27 -9.12 31.05
N ALA A 633 1.68 -8.38 30.01
CA ALA A 633 1.01 -7.16 29.59
C ALA A 633 -0.48 -7.38 29.25
N VAL A 634 -0.81 -8.51 28.60
CA VAL A 634 -2.19 -8.94 28.33
C VAL A 634 -2.91 -9.39 29.60
N GLU A 635 -2.25 -10.15 30.47
CA GLU A 635 -2.81 -10.68 31.72
C GLU A 635 -3.30 -9.56 32.65
N LEU A 636 -2.52 -8.47 32.75
CA LEU A 636 -2.85 -7.26 33.50
C LEU A 636 -4.11 -6.53 33.00
N LYS A 637 -4.64 -6.89 31.82
CA LYS A 637 -5.87 -6.32 31.22
C LYS A 637 -6.97 -7.35 30.97
N GLN A 638 -6.86 -8.57 31.47
CA GLN A 638 -7.82 -9.64 31.19
C GLN A 638 -9.28 -9.30 31.57
N ASN A 639 -9.46 -8.50 32.64
CA ASN A 639 -10.75 -8.04 33.14
C ASN A 639 -11.28 -6.77 32.44
N ASN A 640 -10.51 -6.18 31.53
CA ASN A 640 -10.86 -4.96 30.79
C ASN A 640 -11.39 -5.25 29.36
N GLY A 641 -11.50 -6.53 28.99
CA GLY A 641 -12.08 -6.97 27.71
C GLY A 641 -11.12 -6.91 26.52
N PHE A 642 -11.59 -7.43 25.37
CA PHE A 642 -10.82 -7.67 24.14
C PHE A 642 -9.97 -6.48 23.68
N GLY A 643 -10.58 -5.29 23.58
CA GLY A 643 -9.89 -4.09 23.11
C GLY A 643 -8.77 -3.63 24.04
N ALA A 644 -8.90 -3.85 25.35
CA ALA A 644 -7.88 -3.47 26.33
C ALA A 644 -6.68 -4.42 26.30
N GLU A 645 -6.91 -5.73 26.15
CA GLU A 645 -5.86 -6.74 25.92
C GLU A 645 -5.09 -6.47 24.63
N ILE A 646 -5.80 -6.20 23.52
CA ILE A 646 -5.20 -5.84 22.23
C ILE A 646 -4.33 -4.58 22.35
N GLY A 647 -4.82 -3.54 23.03
CA GLY A 647 -4.03 -2.33 23.28
C GLY A 647 -2.78 -2.59 24.12
N ALA A 648 -2.87 -3.48 25.12
CA ALA A 648 -1.72 -3.84 25.95
C ALA A 648 -0.65 -4.62 25.17
N LEU A 649 -1.08 -5.62 24.38
CA LEU A 649 -0.22 -6.36 23.45
C LEU A 649 0.52 -5.39 22.51
N ARG A 650 -0.18 -4.43 21.91
CA ARG A 650 0.42 -3.45 20.98
C ARG A 650 1.42 -2.51 21.62
N ARG A 651 1.13 -1.97 22.81
CA ARG A 651 2.09 -1.09 23.50
C ARG A 651 3.35 -1.83 23.92
N SER A 652 3.22 -3.06 24.43
CA SER A 652 4.39 -3.88 24.81
C SER A 652 5.20 -4.31 23.57
N TRP A 653 4.53 -4.75 22.50
CA TRP A 653 5.17 -5.08 21.22
C TRP A 653 5.89 -3.89 20.59
N ALA A 654 5.28 -2.69 20.58
CA ALA A 654 5.89 -1.50 20.03
C ALA A 654 7.18 -1.13 20.78
N SER A 655 7.22 -1.35 22.10
CA SER A 655 8.43 -1.20 22.91
C SER A 655 9.55 -2.16 22.49
N LEU A 656 9.24 -3.45 22.30
CA LEU A 656 10.22 -4.48 21.93
C LEU A 656 10.70 -4.34 20.47
N LEU A 657 9.82 -3.94 19.55
CA LEU A 657 10.19 -3.62 18.17
C LEU A 657 11.10 -2.39 18.12
N PHE A 658 10.76 -1.35 18.90
CA PHE A 658 11.54 -0.12 18.99
C PHE A 658 12.94 -0.36 19.59
N GLU A 659 13.04 -1.10 20.70
CA GLU A 659 14.33 -1.52 21.29
C GLU A 659 15.20 -2.24 20.25
N THR A 660 14.61 -3.20 19.52
CA THR A 660 15.30 -3.95 18.47
C THR A 660 15.80 -3.02 17.36
N GLY A 661 14.95 -2.09 16.89
CA GLY A 661 15.32 -1.12 15.86
C GLY A 661 16.39 -0.11 16.31
N ALA A 662 16.38 0.29 17.59
CA ALA A 662 17.38 1.20 18.14
C ALA A 662 18.75 0.52 18.30
N LEU A 663 18.79 -0.77 18.69
CA LEU A 663 20.00 -1.58 18.73
C LEU A 663 20.58 -1.88 17.34
N ASP A 664 19.72 -2.10 16.34
CA ASP A 664 20.11 -2.37 14.95
C ASP A 664 20.74 -1.12 14.31
N ILE A 665 20.11 0.06 14.49
CA ILE A 665 20.60 1.34 13.98
C ILE A 665 21.91 1.79 14.64
N SER A 666 22.10 1.54 15.94
CA SER A 666 23.36 1.85 16.63
C SER A 666 24.49 0.88 16.28
N GLY A 667 24.21 -0.20 15.52
CA GLY A 667 25.17 -1.27 15.22
C GLY A 667 25.50 -2.14 16.44
N ALA A 668 24.72 -2.05 17.52
CA ALA A 668 24.90 -2.85 18.73
C ALA A 668 24.48 -4.31 18.55
N ILE A 669 23.65 -4.61 17.54
CA ILE A 669 23.33 -5.96 17.07
C ILE A 669 23.52 -6.06 15.56
N SER A 670 23.80 -7.25 15.05
CA SER A 670 23.83 -7.51 13.62
C SER A 670 22.41 -7.63 13.03
N MET A 671 22.29 -7.40 11.71
CA MET A 671 21.04 -7.64 10.96
C MET A 671 20.47 -9.06 11.18
N TYR A 672 21.33 -10.07 11.37
CA TYR A 672 20.89 -11.43 11.67
C TYR A 672 20.24 -11.54 13.06
N GLU A 673 20.81 -10.89 14.06
CA GLU A 673 20.26 -10.82 15.41
C GLU A 673 18.98 -9.98 15.47
N ALA A 674 18.90 -8.88 14.71
CA ALA A 674 17.68 -8.10 14.53
C ALA A 674 16.55 -8.98 13.93
N ASN A 675 16.82 -9.70 12.84
CA ASN A 675 15.86 -10.64 12.24
C ASN A 675 15.46 -11.78 13.19
N ALA A 676 16.38 -12.28 14.00
CA ALA A 676 16.13 -13.31 15.01
C ALA A 676 15.25 -12.78 16.16
N ARG A 677 15.50 -11.56 16.65
CA ARG A 677 14.66 -10.85 17.62
C ARG A 677 13.25 -10.62 17.06
N GLN A 678 13.13 -10.10 15.85
CA GLN A 678 11.83 -9.88 15.19
C GLN A 678 11.05 -11.17 14.95
N THR A 679 11.73 -12.26 14.58
CA THR A 679 11.12 -13.60 14.47
C THR A 679 10.61 -14.09 15.84
N THR A 680 11.37 -13.83 16.91
CA THR A 680 10.99 -14.19 18.29
C THR A 680 9.81 -13.34 18.78
N LEU A 681 9.79 -12.05 18.45
CA LEU A 681 8.70 -11.12 18.76
C LEU A 681 7.41 -11.50 18.03
N ALA A 682 7.50 -11.90 16.75
CA ALA A 682 6.37 -12.41 15.98
C ALA A 682 5.79 -13.71 16.59
N ALA A 683 6.63 -14.66 16.99
CA ALA A 683 6.20 -15.89 17.66
C ALA A 683 5.54 -15.62 19.03
N ALA A 684 6.15 -14.75 19.85
CA ALA A 684 5.58 -14.31 21.12
C ALA A 684 4.24 -13.58 20.95
N SER A 685 4.11 -12.76 19.90
CA SER A 685 2.88 -12.04 19.55
C SER A 685 1.75 -12.98 19.15
N LEU A 686 2.07 -14.05 18.41
CA LEU A 686 1.13 -15.10 18.06
C LEU A 686 0.65 -15.89 19.29
N ASP A 687 1.53 -16.16 20.27
CA ASP A 687 1.15 -16.79 21.54
C ASP A 687 0.23 -15.89 22.38
N ALA A 688 0.52 -14.60 22.48
CA ALA A 688 -0.35 -13.64 23.15
C ALA A 688 -1.69 -13.49 22.41
N GLY A 689 -1.67 -13.46 21.08
CA GLY A 689 -2.87 -13.47 20.24
C GLY A 689 -3.75 -14.71 20.46
N CYS A 690 -3.15 -15.90 20.62
CA CYS A 690 -3.88 -17.12 20.98
C CYS A 690 -4.60 -16.98 22.33
N LEU A 691 -3.94 -16.44 23.36
CA LEU A 691 -4.54 -16.22 24.67
C LEU A 691 -5.73 -15.26 24.60
N ILE A 692 -5.58 -14.13 23.88
CA ILE A 692 -6.65 -13.15 23.67
C ILE A 692 -7.83 -13.80 22.92
N ALA A 693 -7.57 -14.57 21.85
CA ALA A 693 -8.60 -15.25 21.08
C ALA A 693 -9.36 -16.29 21.93
N SER A 694 -8.65 -17.11 22.71
CA SER A 694 -9.23 -18.04 23.69
C SER A 694 -10.14 -17.33 24.70
N ARG A 695 -9.65 -16.23 25.29
CA ARG A 695 -10.44 -15.42 26.24
C ARG A 695 -11.66 -14.78 25.60
N GLU A 696 -11.57 -14.36 24.34
CA GLU A 696 -12.70 -13.76 23.65
C GLU A 696 -13.80 -14.78 23.33
N LEU A 697 -13.43 -16.00 22.95
CA LEU A 697 -14.39 -17.10 22.83
C LEU A 697 -15.05 -17.41 24.18
N ALA A 698 -14.25 -17.50 25.26
CA ALA A 698 -14.77 -17.70 26.61
C ALA A 698 -15.79 -16.62 27.01
N ARG A 699 -15.49 -15.33 26.78
CA ARG A 699 -16.40 -14.20 27.04
C ARG A 699 -17.70 -14.26 26.24
N ARG A 700 -17.63 -14.62 24.95
CA ARG A 700 -18.79 -14.60 24.04
C ARG A 700 -19.72 -15.80 24.23
N TYR A 701 -19.17 -16.96 24.56
CA TYR A 701 -19.90 -18.23 24.55
C TYR A 701 -20.05 -18.89 25.93
N GLY A 702 -19.45 -18.32 26.99
CA GLY A 702 -19.58 -18.81 28.37
C GLY A 702 -18.74 -20.06 28.68
N GLU A 703 -17.61 -20.22 27.98
CA GLU A 703 -16.81 -21.45 27.94
C GLU A 703 -15.42 -21.27 28.58
N ASP A 704 -14.71 -22.38 28.80
CA ASP A 704 -13.36 -22.37 29.34
C ASP A 704 -12.31 -21.98 28.27
N LYS A 705 -11.49 -20.97 28.60
CA LYS A 705 -10.41 -20.43 27.76
C LYS A 705 -9.35 -21.46 27.35
N ASP A 706 -9.14 -22.50 28.16
CA ASP A 706 -8.04 -23.47 27.96
C ASP A 706 -8.41 -24.61 26.97
N ARG A 707 -9.67 -24.65 26.51
CA ARG A 707 -10.18 -25.65 25.54
C ARG A 707 -9.64 -25.51 24.12
N ALA A 708 -9.07 -24.38 23.73
CA ALA A 708 -8.54 -24.20 22.38
C ALA A 708 -7.23 -24.99 22.18
N HIS A 709 -7.27 -26.03 21.36
CA HIS A 709 -6.09 -26.86 21.03
C HIS A 709 -5.55 -26.53 19.64
N VAL A 710 -5.08 -25.30 19.45
CA VAL A 710 -4.49 -24.80 18.19
C VAL A 710 -2.96 -24.78 18.23
N ALA A 711 -2.33 -25.11 17.10
CA ALA A 711 -0.96 -24.72 16.80
C ALA A 711 -0.93 -23.82 15.56
N ILE A 712 0.01 -22.88 15.55
CA ILE A 712 0.24 -21.96 14.45
C ILE A 712 1.53 -22.37 13.76
N LEU A 713 1.43 -22.68 12.46
CA LEU A 713 2.56 -23.03 11.61
C LEU A 713 2.92 -21.81 10.76
N GLY A 714 4.13 -21.30 10.92
CA GLY A 714 4.66 -20.20 10.12
C GLY A 714 5.20 -20.67 8.77
N LEU A 715 5.01 -19.83 7.75
CA LEU A 715 5.50 -19.98 6.39
C LEU A 715 6.37 -18.75 6.01
N GLY A 716 6.83 -18.69 4.77
CA GLY A 716 7.51 -17.49 4.23
C GLY A 716 8.71 -17.05 5.08
N ARG A 717 8.68 -15.80 5.55
CA ARG A 717 9.75 -15.22 6.39
C ARG A 717 9.68 -15.71 7.84
N LEU A 718 8.48 -15.86 8.41
CA LEU A 718 8.29 -16.38 9.76
C LEU A 718 8.79 -17.83 9.85
N GLY A 719 8.40 -18.68 8.92
CA GLY A 719 8.88 -20.05 8.78
C GLY A 719 10.39 -20.11 8.64
N GLY A 720 10.95 -19.31 7.72
CA GLY A 720 12.39 -19.19 7.47
C GLY A 720 13.24 -18.48 8.53
N ARG A 721 12.65 -18.02 9.65
CA ARG A 721 13.33 -17.25 10.73
C ARG A 721 14.00 -15.94 10.28
N GLY A 722 13.43 -15.29 9.26
CA GLY A 722 13.93 -14.06 8.65
C GLY A 722 12.87 -12.97 8.58
N MET A 723 12.16 -12.72 9.69
CA MET A 723 11.24 -11.58 9.81
C MET A 723 12.00 -10.26 9.79
N ASP A 724 11.46 -9.26 9.10
CA ASP A 724 11.92 -7.86 9.11
C ASP A 724 10.78 -6.90 9.54
N TYR A 725 11.10 -5.61 9.69
CA TYR A 725 10.21 -4.60 10.29
C TYR A 725 8.91 -4.33 9.51
N GLY A 726 8.82 -4.82 8.27
CA GLY A 726 7.63 -4.70 7.42
C GLY A 726 6.99 -6.03 7.05
N SER A 727 7.42 -7.15 7.66
CA SER A 727 6.97 -8.49 7.27
C SER A 727 5.55 -8.81 7.73
N ASP A 728 4.75 -9.32 6.79
CA ASP A 728 3.46 -9.96 7.07
C ASP A 728 3.66 -11.33 7.76
N LEU A 729 2.66 -11.81 8.49
CA LEU A 729 2.65 -13.13 9.12
C LEU A 729 1.99 -14.16 8.22
N ASP A 730 2.78 -14.80 7.36
CA ASP A 730 2.37 -16.00 6.61
C ASP A 730 2.14 -17.16 7.58
N ILE A 731 0.88 -17.54 7.85
CA ILE A 731 0.55 -18.62 8.80
C ILE A 731 -0.53 -19.58 8.30
N VAL A 732 -0.46 -20.81 8.80
CA VAL A 732 -1.53 -21.81 8.73
C VAL A 732 -1.90 -22.22 10.15
N LEU A 733 -3.20 -22.23 10.44
CA LEU A 733 -3.75 -22.61 11.73
C LEU A 733 -4.24 -24.05 11.67
N VAL A 734 -3.77 -24.89 12.59
CA VAL A 734 -4.20 -26.29 12.72
C VAL A 734 -4.69 -26.58 14.14
N TYR A 735 -5.80 -27.30 14.26
CA TYR A 735 -6.33 -27.76 15.54
C TYR A 735 -6.18 -29.28 15.73
N ASP A 736 -6.11 -29.71 16.97
CA ASP A 736 -6.04 -31.12 17.34
C ASP A 736 -7.42 -31.78 17.18
N ASP A 737 -7.55 -32.71 16.24
CA ASP A 737 -8.81 -33.43 15.95
C ASP A 737 -9.32 -34.25 17.15
N SER A 738 -8.45 -34.56 18.11
CA SER A 738 -8.78 -35.33 19.31
C SER A 738 -9.17 -34.46 20.53
N ALA A 739 -9.03 -33.14 20.42
CA ALA A 739 -9.39 -32.20 21.47
C ALA A 739 -10.91 -31.93 21.50
N PRO A 740 -11.46 -31.49 22.64
CA PRO A 740 -12.83 -30.97 22.69
C PRO A 740 -12.95 -29.66 21.90
N SER A 741 -14.17 -29.37 21.43
CA SER A 741 -14.50 -28.09 20.82
C SER A 741 -14.27 -26.93 21.81
N PRO A 742 -13.64 -25.81 21.40
CA PRO A 742 -13.53 -24.62 22.23
C PRO A 742 -14.91 -24.12 22.71
N VAL A 743 -15.92 -24.20 21.84
CA VAL A 743 -17.33 -23.91 22.13
C VAL A 743 -18.14 -25.20 21.99
N SER A 744 -18.74 -25.68 23.07
CA SER A 744 -19.37 -27.01 23.14
C SER A 744 -20.61 -27.17 22.26
N HIS A 745 -21.30 -26.07 21.99
CA HIS A 745 -22.55 -26.03 21.22
C HIS A 745 -22.36 -25.66 19.73
N LEU A 746 -21.13 -25.42 19.28
CA LEU A 746 -20.80 -25.19 17.86
C LEU A 746 -20.11 -26.40 17.24
N ALA A 747 -20.21 -26.53 15.92
CA ALA A 747 -19.46 -27.54 15.18
C ALA A 747 -17.94 -27.30 15.34
N HIS A 748 -17.15 -28.38 15.39
CA HIS A 748 -15.71 -28.30 15.71
C HIS A 748 -14.95 -27.30 14.81
N ALA A 749 -15.15 -27.40 13.49
CA ALA A 749 -14.54 -26.50 12.52
C ALA A 749 -15.06 -25.05 12.62
N GLU A 750 -16.34 -24.85 12.96
CA GLU A 750 -16.91 -23.51 13.16
C GLU A 750 -16.30 -22.83 14.40
N SER A 751 -16.19 -23.57 15.51
CA SER A 751 -15.58 -23.03 16.74
C SER A 751 -14.12 -22.61 16.51
N TYR A 752 -13.34 -23.37 15.73
CA TYR A 752 -11.98 -22.98 15.38
C TYR A 752 -11.89 -21.89 14.29
N ALA A 753 -12.91 -21.75 13.43
CA ALA A 753 -13.02 -20.59 12.56
C ALA A 753 -13.27 -19.29 13.38
N ARG A 754 -14.15 -19.31 14.39
CA ARG A 754 -14.34 -18.18 15.32
C ARG A 754 -13.09 -17.83 16.12
N PHE A 755 -12.33 -18.85 16.53
CA PHE A 755 -11.00 -18.63 17.13
C PHE A 755 -10.05 -17.92 16.15
N SER A 756 -9.99 -18.39 14.90
CA SER A 756 -9.18 -17.75 13.85
C SER A 756 -9.59 -16.30 13.58
N GLU A 757 -10.88 -16.00 13.49
CA GLU A 757 -11.40 -14.64 13.33
C GLU A 757 -10.92 -13.74 14.48
N SER A 758 -11.01 -14.23 15.72
CA SER A 758 -10.63 -13.48 16.92
C SER A 758 -9.11 -13.27 17.01
N LEU A 759 -8.31 -14.26 16.61
CA LEU A 759 -6.85 -14.18 16.52
C LEU A 759 -6.40 -13.14 15.46
N VAL A 760 -6.97 -13.21 14.26
CA VAL A 760 -6.68 -12.26 13.17
C VAL A 760 -7.12 -10.85 13.59
N ALA A 761 -8.26 -10.70 14.25
CA ALA A 761 -8.70 -9.41 14.80
C ALA A 761 -7.73 -8.87 15.87
N ALA A 762 -7.19 -9.71 16.76
CA ALA A 762 -6.22 -9.29 17.77
C ALA A 762 -4.91 -8.76 17.14
N LEU A 763 -4.42 -9.41 16.08
CA LEU A 763 -3.15 -9.07 15.44
C LEU A 763 -3.27 -7.94 14.40
N SER A 764 -4.32 -7.96 13.57
CA SER A 764 -4.41 -7.11 12.36
C SER A 764 -5.46 -6.00 12.40
N SER A 765 -6.34 -5.92 13.41
CA SER A 765 -7.27 -4.78 13.52
C SER A 765 -6.51 -3.47 13.70
N ILE A 766 -7.00 -2.37 13.13
CA ILE A 766 -6.45 -1.04 13.37
C ILE A 766 -7.15 -0.46 14.60
N THR A 767 -6.38 -0.06 15.62
CA THR A 767 -6.87 0.71 16.77
C THR A 767 -6.08 2.01 16.92
N ARG A 768 -6.41 2.82 17.93
CA ARG A 768 -5.62 4.00 18.34
C ARG A 768 -4.15 3.67 18.63
N ASP A 769 -3.87 2.44 19.09
CA ASP A 769 -2.53 1.92 19.39
C ASP A 769 -1.87 1.30 18.12
N GLY A 770 -2.39 1.61 16.91
CA GLY A 770 -1.92 1.05 15.63
C GLY A 770 -2.47 -0.34 15.32
N TYR A 771 -1.74 -1.08 14.47
CA TYR A 771 -1.92 -2.52 14.21
C TYR A 771 -0.60 -3.25 14.50
N LEU A 772 -0.65 -4.55 14.81
CA LEU A 772 0.53 -5.33 15.21
C LEU A 772 1.24 -5.90 13.97
N TYR A 773 0.54 -6.75 13.24
CA TYR A 773 1.00 -7.37 12.00
C TYR A 773 -0.19 -7.54 11.06
N ARG A 774 0.05 -7.58 9.75
CA ARG A 774 -0.91 -8.16 8.81
C ARG A 774 -0.75 -9.66 8.83
N VAL A 775 -1.86 -10.40 8.95
CA VAL A 775 -1.86 -11.86 8.91
C VAL A 775 -2.24 -12.31 7.50
N ASP A 776 -1.39 -13.12 6.88
CA ASP A 776 -1.67 -13.73 5.58
C ASP A 776 -1.99 -15.22 5.75
N LEU A 777 -3.21 -15.58 5.34
CA LEU A 777 -3.75 -16.94 5.34
C LEU A 777 -3.87 -17.53 3.93
N ARG A 778 -3.33 -16.88 2.88
CA ARG A 778 -3.48 -17.30 1.47
C ARG A 778 -2.80 -18.63 1.15
N LEU A 779 -1.75 -19.00 1.89
CA LEU A 779 -0.99 -20.24 1.71
C LEU A 779 -1.57 -21.44 2.45
N ARG A 780 -2.75 -21.33 3.09
CA ARG A 780 -3.46 -22.47 3.68
C ARG A 780 -4.03 -23.40 2.59
N PRO A 781 -4.35 -24.67 2.91
CA PRO A 781 -5.04 -25.59 1.99
C PRO A 781 -6.25 -24.96 1.30
N ASP A 782 -6.43 -25.25 0.01
CA ASP A 782 -7.50 -24.68 -0.85
C ASP A 782 -7.50 -23.13 -0.92
N GLY A 783 -6.40 -22.49 -0.49
CA GLY A 783 -6.16 -21.05 -0.58
C GLY A 783 -7.27 -20.21 0.04
N ARG A 784 -7.80 -19.24 -0.71
CA ARG A 784 -8.91 -18.37 -0.25
C ARG A 784 -10.21 -19.13 0.04
N ASN A 785 -10.41 -20.29 -0.59
CA ASN A 785 -11.64 -21.08 -0.48
C ASN A 785 -11.58 -22.11 0.66
N GLY A 786 -10.40 -22.38 1.22
CA GLY A 786 -10.23 -23.28 2.36
C GLY A 786 -10.62 -22.68 3.70
N ALA A 787 -10.94 -23.52 4.67
CA ALA A 787 -11.21 -23.11 6.05
C ALA A 787 -10.02 -22.35 6.66
N THR A 788 -10.29 -21.37 7.52
CA THR A 788 -9.26 -20.51 8.14
C THR A 788 -8.42 -21.23 9.20
N CYS A 789 -8.97 -22.30 9.79
CA CYS A 789 -8.30 -23.24 10.67
C CYS A 789 -8.74 -24.67 10.30
N LEU A 790 -7.80 -25.61 10.18
CA LEU A 790 -8.08 -26.99 9.75
C LEU A 790 -7.72 -28.01 10.82
N GLY A 791 -8.41 -29.15 10.81
CA GLY A 791 -8.00 -30.33 11.56
C GLY A 791 -6.63 -30.83 11.09
N ALA A 792 -5.75 -31.20 12.02
CA ALA A 792 -4.39 -31.63 11.69
C ALA A 792 -4.35 -32.83 10.72
N SER A 793 -5.28 -33.77 10.86
CA SER A 793 -5.41 -34.90 9.94
C SER A 793 -5.75 -34.42 8.53
N ALA A 794 -6.74 -33.54 8.39
CA ALA A 794 -7.15 -32.97 7.12
C ALA A 794 -6.04 -32.11 6.45
N PHE A 795 -5.25 -31.40 7.25
CA PHE A 795 -4.06 -30.66 6.77
C PHE A 795 -2.97 -31.60 6.24
N ILE A 796 -2.64 -32.66 6.98
CA ILE A 796 -1.64 -33.66 6.57
C ILE A 796 -2.10 -34.41 5.31
N ASP A 797 -3.39 -34.75 5.22
CA ASP A 797 -4.00 -35.42 4.07
C ASP A 797 -4.05 -34.52 2.83
N TYR A 798 -4.32 -33.22 2.99
CA TYR A 798 -4.19 -32.23 1.92
C TYR A 798 -2.79 -32.24 1.32
N LEU A 799 -1.76 -32.09 2.15
CA LEU A 799 -0.37 -32.08 1.68
C LEU A 799 -0.04 -33.37 0.91
N ARG A 800 -0.44 -34.54 1.44
CA ARG A 800 -0.11 -35.84 0.85
C ARG A 800 -0.81 -36.11 -0.49
N MET A 801 -2.07 -35.67 -0.64
CA MET A 801 -2.95 -36.11 -1.72
C MET A 801 -3.42 -35.01 -2.68
N ARG A 802 -3.41 -33.73 -2.26
CA ARG A 802 -4.02 -32.62 -3.02
C ARG A 802 -3.08 -31.44 -3.31
N ALA A 803 -2.07 -31.21 -2.47
CA ALA A 803 -1.16 -30.08 -2.64
C ALA A 803 -0.28 -30.21 -3.90
N VAL A 804 -0.23 -29.14 -4.70
CA VAL A 804 0.56 -29.07 -5.94
C VAL A 804 2.00 -28.61 -5.70
N GLU A 805 2.86 -28.69 -6.71
CA GLU A 805 4.32 -28.52 -6.57
C GLU A 805 4.73 -27.16 -5.99
N TRP A 806 4.03 -26.07 -6.37
CA TRP A 806 4.33 -24.73 -5.85
C TRP A 806 3.92 -24.57 -4.38
N GLU A 807 2.85 -25.24 -3.94
CA GLU A 807 2.46 -25.27 -2.53
C GLU A 807 3.51 -26.01 -1.73
N TRP A 808 3.97 -27.16 -2.21
CA TRP A 808 5.08 -27.91 -1.60
C TRP A 808 6.34 -27.06 -1.44
N LEU A 809 6.70 -26.24 -2.43
CA LEU A 809 7.83 -25.28 -2.31
C LEU A 809 7.61 -24.24 -1.21
N ALA A 810 6.39 -23.75 -1.00
CA ALA A 810 6.08 -22.86 0.13
C ALA A 810 6.17 -23.62 1.46
N TYR A 811 5.61 -24.83 1.54
CA TYR A 811 5.60 -25.70 2.71
C TYR A 811 6.99 -26.25 3.11
N VAL A 812 8.04 -26.11 2.29
CA VAL A 812 9.44 -26.38 2.71
C VAL A 812 9.83 -25.53 3.93
N LYS A 813 9.27 -24.33 4.09
CA LYS A 813 9.52 -23.44 5.24
C LYS A 813 8.52 -23.61 6.38
N LEU A 814 7.60 -24.58 6.29
CA LEU A 814 6.58 -24.81 7.31
C LEU A 814 7.21 -25.16 8.65
N ARG A 815 6.95 -24.34 9.67
CA ARG A 815 7.57 -24.48 11.00
C ARG A 815 6.57 -24.14 12.09
N ALA A 816 6.49 -24.95 13.14
CA ALA A 816 5.73 -24.63 14.34
C ALA A 816 6.25 -23.30 14.95
N ALA A 817 5.38 -22.30 15.02
CA ALA A 817 5.72 -20.94 15.40
C ALA A 817 5.14 -20.56 16.77
N ALA A 818 3.88 -20.92 17.05
CA ALA A 818 3.17 -20.52 18.27
C ALA A 818 1.97 -21.47 18.59
N GLY A 819 1.27 -21.19 19.68
CA GLY A 819 0.16 -22.00 20.21
C GLY A 819 0.68 -23.21 20.98
N ARG A 820 0.00 -24.36 20.85
CA ARG A 820 0.49 -25.63 21.41
C ARG A 820 1.70 -26.14 20.61
N ILE A 821 2.87 -25.58 20.88
CA ILE A 821 4.10 -25.77 20.09
C ILE A 821 4.50 -27.24 19.90
N GLU A 822 4.35 -28.09 20.93
CA GLU A 822 4.66 -29.53 20.83
C GLU A 822 3.62 -30.32 20.00
N PHE A 823 2.41 -29.80 19.85
CA PHE A 823 1.43 -30.32 18.87
C PHE A 823 1.81 -29.86 17.46
N GLY A 824 2.10 -28.57 17.26
CA GLY A 824 2.59 -28.04 15.98
C GLY A 824 3.80 -28.79 15.45
N LYS A 825 4.81 -29.07 16.30
CA LYS A 825 6.00 -29.87 15.95
C LYS A 825 5.67 -31.31 15.54
N ARG A 826 4.56 -31.90 15.99
CA ARG A 826 4.10 -33.23 15.51
C ARG A 826 3.46 -33.14 14.13
N VAL A 827 2.69 -32.08 13.87
CA VAL A 827 2.10 -31.80 12.54
C VAL A 827 3.20 -31.52 11.51
N GLU A 828 4.19 -30.69 11.86
CA GLU A 828 5.37 -30.37 11.05
C GLU A 828 6.15 -31.64 10.63
N ARG A 829 6.47 -32.52 11.59
CA ARG A 829 7.13 -33.81 11.31
C ARG A 829 6.28 -34.75 10.46
N SER A 830 4.98 -34.81 10.70
CA SER A 830 4.06 -35.65 9.91
C SER A 830 3.84 -35.16 8.48
N SER A 831 4.04 -33.85 8.26
CA SER A 831 3.93 -33.16 6.96
C SER A 831 5.20 -33.34 6.11
N THR A 832 6.38 -33.34 6.74
CA THR A 832 7.68 -33.49 6.09
C THR A 832 8.08 -34.95 5.79
N GLY A 833 7.35 -35.93 6.34
CA GLY A 833 7.69 -37.36 6.28
C GLY A 833 7.82 -38.02 4.89
N ARG A 834 7.46 -37.34 3.79
CA ARG A 834 7.70 -37.85 2.42
C ARG A 834 9.14 -37.62 1.93
N ALA A 835 9.88 -36.68 2.52
CA ALA A 835 11.27 -36.38 2.15
C ALA A 835 12.31 -37.39 2.69
N GLY A 836 11.94 -38.19 3.70
CA GLY A 836 12.81 -39.20 4.30
C GLY A 836 12.67 -40.61 3.73
N CYS A 837 11.72 -40.84 2.82
CA CYS A 837 11.53 -42.16 2.19
C CYS A 837 12.31 -42.20 0.87
N SER A 838 13.34 -43.04 0.81
CA SER A 838 14.22 -43.18 -0.35
C SER A 838 13.46 -43.53 -1.63
N MET A 839 13.19 -42.56 -2.50
CA MET A 839 12.89 -42.84 -3.90
C MET A 839 14.17 -43.28 -4.60
N SER A 840 14.31 -44.58 -4.77
CA SER A 840 15.32 -45.15 -5.66
C SER A 840 15.08 -44.64 -7.08
N ILE A 841 16.06 -43.92 -7.64
CA ILE A 841 16.10 -43.57 -9.07
C ILE A 841 16.48 -44.83 -9.85
N SER A 842 15.49 -45.72 -10.00
CA SER A 842 15.49 -46.94 -10.81
C SER A 842 14.06 -47.48 -10.82
N GLN A 843 13.64 -48.11 -11.92
CA GLN A 843 12.29 -48.66 -12.14
C GLN A 843 11.14 -47.67 -12.42
N ARG A 844 11.34 -46.75 -13.38
CA ARG A 844 10.25 -46.28 -14.28
C ARG A 844 10.77 -45.99 -15.70
N ALA A 845 11.52 -46.94 -16.23
CA ALA A 845 12.06 -46.88 -17.59
C ALA A 845 12.12 -48.29 -18.24
N THR A 846 10.94 -48.89 -18.46
CA THR A 846 10.80 -50.01 -19.43
C THR A 846 9.35 -50.17 -19.88
N CYS A 847 9.15 -50.03 -21.19
CA CYS A 847 8.13 -50.65 -22.05
C CYS A 847 6.67 -50.77 -21.56
N ASN A 848 5.83 -49.86 -22.08
CA ASN A 848 4.58 -50.29 -22.72
C ASN A 848 4.96 -50.92 -24.07
N CYS A 849 4.95 -52.25 -24.21
CA CYS A 849 4.95 -52.91 -25.52
C CYS A 849 4.49 -54.37 -25.43
N ALA A 850 3.70 -54.78 -26.42
CA ALA A 850 3.26 -56.16 -26.73
C ALA A 850 2.32 -56.89 -25.73
N THR A 851 1.14 -57.20 -26.27
CA THR A 851 0.14 -58.19 -25.83
C THR A 851 0.65 -59.64 -25.95
N VAL A 852 -0.15 -60.60 -25.46
CA VAL A 852 -0.15 -62.08 -25.73
C VAL A 852 0.51 -63.02 -24.69
N CYS A 853 -0.33 -63.53 -23.78
CA CYS A 853 -0.44 -64.95 -23.36
C CYS A 853 0.72 -65.60 -22.50
N PRO A 854 0.67 -66.88 -22.06
CA PRO A 854 0.26 -67.15 -20.68
C PRO A 854 1.16 -68.08 -19.82
N THR A 855 0.98 -68.00 -18.49
CA THR A 855 1.17 -69.06 -17.44
C THR A 855 2.54 -69.71 -17.13
N ARG A 856 2.69 -70.06 -15.83
CA ARG A 856 3.56 -71.08 -15.17
C ARG A 856 5.01 -70.71 -14.75
N THR A 857 5.21 -70.70 -13.42
CA THR A 857 6.22 -71.45 -12.59
C THR A 857 7.63 -71.72 -13.17
N THR A 858 8.78 -71.62 -12.46
CA THR A 858 9.07 -72.11 -11.08
C THR A 858 10.47 -71.65 -10.54
N THR A 859 10.57 -71.40 -9.22
CA THR A 859 11.72 -71.63 -8.27
C THR A 859 13.23 -71.39 -8.59
N GLY A 860 13.83 -70.37 -7.93
CA GLY A 860 15.11 -70.38 -7.15
C GLY A 860 16.50 -70.58 -7.83
N PRO A 861 17.64 -70.59 -7.09
CA PRO A 861 17.93 -70.03 -5.76
C PRO A 861 19.34 -69.34 -5.55
N ARG A 862 19.48 -68.59 -4.43
CA ARG A 862 20.67 -68.29 -3.54
C ARG A 862 22.16 -68.30 -4.01
N ALA A 863 22.93 -67.30 -3.52
CA ALA A 863 24.31 -67.31 -2.89
C ALA A 863 25.09 -65.98 -3.18
N ALA A 864 26.11 -65.49 -2.46
CA ALA A 864 26.65 -65.60 -1.08
C ALA A 864 27.77 -64.51 -0.86
N CYS A 865 28.52 -64.56 0.27
CA CYS A 865 29.74 -63.77 0.65
C CYS A 865 29.51 -62.38 1.32
N LEU A 866 29.90 -62.10 2.59
CA LEU A 866 31.24 -62.03 3.29
C LEU A 866 32.01 -60.71 2.95
N THR A 867 32.68 -59.92 3.82
CA THR A 867 33.02 -59.97 5.29
C THR A 867 33.65 -58.64 5.78
N GLY A 868 33.66 -58.37 7.11
CA GLY A 868 34.65 -57.51 7.81
C GLY A 868 34.08 -56.24 8.50
N SER A 869 34.13 -56.01 9.83
CA SER A 869 35.22 -56.00 10.84
C SER A 869 35.94 -54.62 10.90
N THR A 870 36.10 -53.88 12.01
CA THR A 870 36.01 -54.22 13.46
C THR A 870 35.99 -52.98 14.39
N LYS A 871 35.38 -53.13 15.60
CA LYS A 871 35.72 -52.49 16.92
C LYS A 871 35.56 -50.95 17.04
N GLN A 872 35.25 -50.35 18.19
CA GLN A 872 34.84 -50.79 19.56
C GLN A 872 33.98 -49.63 20.18
N ALA A 873 33.43 -49.61 21.40
CA ALA A 873 33.65 -50.42 22.61
C ALA A 873 32.34 -50.77 23.38
N ARG A 874 32.24 -50.34 24.64
CA ARG A 874 31.20 -50.57 25.68
C ARG A 874 31.23 -49.33 26.61
N LEU A 875 30.22 -48.97 27.41
CA LEU A 875 29.82 -49.70 28.65
C LEU A 875 28.41 -49.32 29.16
N LYS A 876 27.75 -50.25 29.85
CA LYS A 876 26.44 -50.08 30.53
C LYS A 876 26.62 -49.91 32.05
N ARG A 877 25.81 -49.06 32.68
CA ARG A 877 24.96 -49.30 33.89
C ARG A 877 24.40 -47.94 34.36
N LYS A 878 23.08 -47.68 34.37
CA LYS A 878 22.06 -48.08 35.38
C LYS A 878 22.43 -47.65 36.80
N ILE A 879 21.68 -46.69 37.39
CA ILE A 879 20.92 -46.82 38.67
C ILE A 879 20.23 -45.49 39.10
N THR A 880 18.93 -45.63 39.45
CA THR A 880 17.99 -44.79 40.25
C THR A 880 17.92 -43.25 40.20
N ARG A 881 16.67 -42.78 39.97
CA ARG A 881 15.90 -41.76 40.73
C ARG A 881 16.66 -40.53 41.27
N ARG A 882 16.33 -39.36 40.71
CA ARG A 882 15.15 -38.61 41.18
C ARG A 882 14.49 -37.88 40.02
#